data_AF-A0A2H5FM19-F1
#
_entry.id   AF-A0A2H5FM19-F1
#
_cell.length_a   1.000
_cell.length_b   1.000
_cell.length_c   1.000
_cell.angle_alpha   90.00
_cell.angle_beta   90.00
_cell.angle_gamma   90.00
#
_symmetry.space_group_name_H-M   'P 1'
#
loop_
_entity.id
_entity.type
_entity.pdbx_description
1 polymer ?
#
loop_
_entity_poly.entity_id
_entity_poly.type
_entity_poly.pdbx_seq_one_letter_code
_entity_poly.pdbx_strand_id
1 'polypeptide(L)'
;MPKIIIMTHAPGKTLGDPSSAAKLQRLLLEQFKQLELEIEVKVIINTDTTEDEEAVKNLFDKAGYDLIKTIYTPEGKAQFEQNINDADFLILYPTPHFLSLTTATLITDIIARSKKCEVLSLVEYDYDIPYQHSNKSFVNTVPGSMYKSTGIGEKCLGIYINQQTPSQESLFKRLHKEDLEKFPLDLNQHVGLYFGYFNKIGSSKTGANPPRFISFAAHSNSGKEVDVVIPLLPAGNNIHVENKIDALLEKEFVDSITDFNKVVISYSYSGSTRYFVYTKKDDQLVAKEIDAEEYENQKNDSEKVIRVINPFPLHPKSVQALMEASESVNLLTGDQSLSEALSLAKIPFYQAMPWKKKFYDSLTFFAQSYPALHEWFTINANQTISPKELAEFYSKNRLQMQEEIQSLRDELIQKKNLGINLIKYFNSLIEKSLLERCQFFIQNLINDFDYYTQSEGRYNEKLLSPKELFTHMDFYLKRANTDDERNIMIGYLIKNIHQIFNLKEYDIMPFFYDICDKYPSLNFQLPVSIILNNFKKTPHMAVDYVTIDQEEKQFQIEAPLIYDYLRSLSLVNMSALTAKEKNELLELMLSSEVFCYGKKPHKEMLMPLLQLIENESDKDILQKGLKILFTVPTYEFSGDTFEFILGKPSIFFQLVMQDRIEVLKRILNNPQAKAILLGELFKLENPTCIHPLNKEPINTFVLRALFFDRTTSSASFFKPQKNELKETILQFLDTQDEDMLKTIQNRLQALSAEKTNMCVPNYLSKFLSERLNSEMTNNGAVPHK
;
A
#
# COMPACT_ATOMS: atom_id res chain seq x y z
N MET A 1 -31.06 -1.22 -4.75
CA MET A 1 -30.59 0.11 -4.29
C MET A 1 -29.23 -0.11 -3.64
N PRO A 2 -28.14 0.49 -4.15
CA PRO A 2 -26.83 0.40 -3.52
C PRO A 2 -26.84 1.01 -2.10
N LYS A 3 -26.20 0.32 -1.15
CA LYS A 3 -26.01 0.76 0.23
C LYS A 3 -24.57 1.18 0.48
N ILE A 4 -24.37 2.45 0.77
CA ILE A 4 -23.07 3.05 1.07
C ILE A 4 -23.00 3.37 2.56
N ILE A 5 -21.99 2.85 3.23
CA ILE A 5 -21.67 3.18 4.61
C ILE A 5 -20.46 4.09 4.64
N ILE A 6 -20.55 5.22 5.34
CA ILE A 6 -19.39 6.06 5.67
C ILE A 6 -19.02 5.78 7.12
N MET A 7 -17.83 5.24 7.35
CA MET A 7 -17.29 5.04 8.68
C MET A 7 -16.34 6.17 9.05
N THR A 8 -16.57 6.75 10.23
CA THR A 8 -15.74 7.81 10.80
C THR A 8 -15.60 7.64 12.32
N HIS A 9 -14.88 8.55 12.96
CA HIS A 9 -14.67 8.55 14.42
C HIS A 9 -14.85 9.95 15.00
N ALA A 10 -15.17 10.01 16.30
CA ALA A 10 -15.29 11.26 17.04
C ALA A 10 -14.39 11.23 18.30
N PRO A 11 -13.09 11.52 18.17
CA PRO A 11 -12.19 11.48 19.32
C PRO A 11 -12.30 12.76 20.16
N GLY A 12 -12.51 12.61 21.47
CA GLY A 12 -12.34 13.70 22.45
C GLY A 12 -13.11 14.99 22.16
N LYS A 13 -14.42 14.89 21.89
CA LYS A 13 -15.35 15.99 21.56
C LYS A 13 -15.01 16.77 20.29
N THR A 14 -14.09 16.28 19.46
CA THR A 14 -13.82 16.92 18.16
C THR A 14 -14.88 16.47 17.14
N LEU A 15 -15.56 17.46 16.57
CA LEU A 15 -16.68 17.26 15.64
C LEU A 15 -16.28 17.37 14.16
N GLY A 16 -14.99 17.61 13.88
CA GLY A 16 -14.48 17.83 12.52
C GLY A 16 -14.78 16.65 11.60
N ASP A 17 -14.32 15.45 11.96
CA ASP A 17 -14.46 14.27 11.13
C ASP A 17 -15.93 13.82 10.96
N PRO A 18 -16.75 13.74 12.03
CA PRO A 18 -18.17 13.44 11.90
C PRO A 18 -18.92 14.47 11.04
N SER A 19 -18.58 15.75 11.16
CA SER A 19 -19.17 16.81 10.36
C SER A 19 -18.80 16.70 8.88
N SER A 20 -17.52 16.44 8.58
CA SER A 20 -17.07 16.19 7.19
C SER A 20 -17.75 14.94 6.61
N ALA A 21 -17.93 13.88 7.40
CA ALA A 21 -18.68 12.68 6.99
C ALA A 21 -20.17 12.98 6.71
N ALA A 22 -20.82 13.81 7.54
CA ALA A 22 -22.19 14.28 7.30
C ALA A 22 -22.31 15.07 6.00
N LYS A 23 -21.32 15.94 5.69
CA LYS A 23 -21.27 16.68 4.42
C LYS A 23 -21.10 15.72 3.23
N LEU A 24 -20.20 14.73 3.35
CA LEU A 24 -20.03 13.70 2.32
C LEU A 24 -21.32 12.90 2.08
N GLN A 25 -22.02 12.53 3.16
CA GLN A 25 -23.32 11.87 3.07
C GLN A 25 -24.32 12.70 2.28
N ARG A 26 -24.48 13.98 2.65
CA ARG A 26 -25.42 14.89 1.97
C ARG A 26 -25.06 15.05 0.49
N LEU A 27 -23.77 15.19 0.18
CA LEU A 27 -23.26 15.28 -1.18
C LEU A 27 -23.63 14.07 -2.03
N LEU A 28 -23.41 12.87 -1.51
CA LEU A 28 -23.78 11.63 -2.19
C LEU A 28 -25.29 11.60 -2.44
N LEU A 29 -26.11 11.88 -1.43
CA LEU A 29 -27.57 11.87 -1.57
C LEU A 29 -28.08 12.89 -2.59
N GLU A 30 -27.60 14.13 -2.54
CA GLU A 30 -28.02 15.20 -3.46
C GLU A 30 -27.63 14.89 -4.91
N GLN A 31 -26.42 14.39 -5.13
CA GLN A 31 -25.90 14.14 -6.48
C GLN A 31 -26.51 12.90 -7.12
N PHE A 32 -26.68 11.80 -6.38
CA PHE A 32 -27.37 10.62 -6.92
C PHE A 32 -28.85 10.92 -7.21
N LYS A 33 -29.49 11.76 -6.39
CA LYS A 33 -30.84 12.28 -6.68
C LYS A 33 -30.89 13.08 -7.99
N GLN A 34 -29.87 13.90 -8.29
CA GLN A 34 -29.78 14.63 -9.56
C GLN A 34 -29.62 13.70 -10.77
N LEU A 35 -29.04 12.52 -10.57
CA LEU A 35 -28.87 11.48 -11.60
C LEU A 35 -30.07 10.52 -11.68
N GLU A 36 -31.15 10.76 -10.94
CA GLU A 36 -32.32 9.88 -10.85
C GLU A 36 -31.97 8.46 -10.37
N LEU A 37 -30.92 8.31 -9.57
CA LEU A 37 -30.49 7.05 -8.99
C LEU A 37 -30.85 7.00 -7.50
N GLU A 38 -31.54 5.94 -7.08
CA GLU A 38 -31.80 5.67 -5.67
C GLU A 38 -30.60 4.99 -5.02
N ILE A 39 -30.11 5.58 -3.92
CA ILE A 39 -29.06 5.02 -3.06
C ILE A 39 -29.43 5.20 -1.59
N GLU A 40 -28.90 4.33 -0.75
CA GLU A 40 -28.90 4.50 0.71
C GLU A 40 -27.50 4.92 1.16
N VAL A 41 -27.40 6.02 1.90
CA VAL A 41 -26.14 6.45 2.51
C VAL A 41 -26.33 6.60 4.01
N LYS A 42 -25.53 5.87 4.79
CA LYS A 42 -25.56 5.91 6.26
C LYS A 42 -24.17 6.21 6.81
N VAL A 43 -24.10 7.04 7.85
CA VAL A 43 -22.83 7.32 8.56
C VAL A 43 -22.76 6.55 9.86
N ILE A 44 -21.66 5.86 10.10
CA ILE A 44 -21.36 5.19 11.37
C ILE A 44 -20.23 5.96 12.05
N ILE A 45 -20.48 6.42 13.26
CA ILE A 45 -19.50 7.14 14.07
C ILE A 45 -19.08 6.27 15.25
N ASN A 46 -17.80 5.92 15.29
CA ASN A 46 -17.19 5.34 16.49
C ASN A 46 -16.92 6.43 17.52
N THR A 47 -17.57 6.34 18.69
CA THR A 47 -17.39 7.28 19.81
C THR A 47 -16.65 6.61 20.97
N ASP A 48 -15.89 7.41 21.72
CA ASP A 48 -15.17 6.93 22.91
C ASP A 48 -15.98 7.19 24.19
N THR A 49 -16.74 8.28 24.26
CA THR A 49 -17.51 8.67 25.45
C THR A 49 -18.97 9.04 25.12
N THR A 50 -19.83 9.04 26.13
CA THR A 50 -21.25 9.44 26.00
C THR A 50 -21.42 10.95 25.75
N GLU A 51 -20.48 11.77 26.21
CA GLU A 51 -20.49 13.21 25.92
C GLU A 51 -20.22 13.51 24.43
N ASP A 52 -19.45 12.65 23.75
CA ASP A 52 -19.22 12.73 22.31
C ASP A 52 -20.50 12.44 21.52
N GLU A 53 -21.35 11.52 22.01
CA GLU A 53 -22.61 11.14 21.36
C GLU A 53 -23.60 12.30 21.27
N GLU A 54 -23.77 13.08 22.35
CA GLU A 54 -24.66 14.24 22.36
C GLU A 54 -24.20 15.34 21.39
N ALA A 55 -22.89 15.58 21.33
CA ALA A 55 -22.31 16.57 20.43
C ALA A 55 -22.47 16.18 18.96
N VAL A 56 -22.37 14.89 18.63
CA VAL A 56 -22.53 14.36 17.27
C VAL A 56 -23.99 14.38 16.80
N LYS A 57 -24.96 14.12 17.68
CA LYS A 57 -26.41 14.13 17.33
C LYS A 57 -26.86 15.43 16.67
N ASN A 58 -26.26 16.57 17.04
CA ASN A 58 -26.61 17.88 16.50
C ASN A 58 -26.02 18.15 15.09
N LEU A 59 -25.13 17.29 14.58
CA LEU A 59 -24.53 17.42 13.24
C LEU A 59 -25.39 16.79 12.15
N PHE A 60 -26.10 15.73 12.50
CA PHE A 60 -26.88 14.93 11.56
C PHE A 60 -28.37 15.26 11.78
N ASP A 61 -28.99 15.95 10.81
CA ASP A 61 -30.43 16.23 10.80
C ASP A 61 -31.24 14.90 10.64
N LYS A 62 -32.30 14.87 9.81
CA LYS A 62 -33.03 13.63 9.46
C LYS A 62 -32.22 12.62 8.62
N ALA A 63 -30.92 12.83 8.46
CA ALA A 63 -30.03 11.95 7.69
C ALA A 63 -29.71 10.67 8.48
N GLY A 64 -29.48 9.56 7.79
CA GLY A 64 -29.24 8.28 8.46
C GLY A 64 -27.85 8.20 9.11
N TYR A 65 -27.78 8.05 10.43
CA TYR A 65 -26.53 7.80 11.14
C TYR A 65 -26.71 6.85 12.32
N ASP A 66 -25.65 6.14 12.69
CA ASP A 66 -25.56 5.33 13.91
C ASP A 66 -24.33 5.73 14.73
N LEU A 67 -24.49 5.74 16.04
CA LEU A 67 -23.40 5.87 17.00
C LEU A 67 -23.05 4.49 17.54
N ILE A 68 -21.77 4.14 17.51
CA ILE A 68 -21.26 2.93 18.13
C ILE A 68 -20.31 3.35 19.24
N LYS A 69 -20.69 3.05 20.47
CA LYS A 69 -19.84 3.27 21.63
C LYS A 69 -18.71 2.25 21.63
N THR A 70 -17.59 2.66 21.05
CA THR A 70 -16.36 1.88 20.89
C THR A 70 -16.57 0.54 20.19
N ILE A 71 -16.17 0.47 18.91
CA ILE A 71 -16.19 -0.76 18.08
C ILE A 71 -15.33 -1.92 18.62
N TYR A 72 -14.58 -1.73 19.70
CA TYR A 72 -13.74 -2.76 20.30
C TYR A 72 -14.46 -3.61 21.34
N THR A 73 -15.63 -3.19 21.82
CA THR A 73 -16.47 -3.98 22.74
C THR A 73 -17.23 -5.08 21.99
N PRO A 74 -17.60 -6.22 22.63
CA PRO A 74 -18.39 -7.26 21.98
C PRO A 74 -19.70 -6.74 21.37
N GLU A 75 -20.41 -5.86 22.09
CA GLU A 75 -21.65 -5.24 21.64
C GLU A 75 -21.40 -4.28 20.47
N GLY A 76 -20.36 -3.43 20.58
CA GLY A 76 -19.98 -2.51 19.52
C GLY A 76 -19.54 -3.22 18.23
N LYS A 77 -18.81 -4.35 18.35
CA LYS A 77 -18.46 -5.21 17.21
C LYS A 77 -19.70 -5.78 16.54
N ALA A 78 -20.64 -6.31 17.32
CA ALA A 78 -21.88 -6.88 16.79
C ALA A 78 -22.73 -5.81 16.07
N GLN A 79 -22.85 -4.62 16.65
CA GLN A 79 -23.55 -3.49 16.03
C GLN A 79 -22.86 -3.00 14.76
N PHE A 80 -21.52 -2.95 14.75
CA PHE A 80 -20.75 -2.57 13.56
C PHE A 80 -20.93 -3.60 12.44
N GLU A 81 -20.79 -4.88 12.77
CA GLU A 81 -21.01 -5.98 11.83
C GLU A 81 -22.42 -5.94 11.23
N GLN A 82 -23.45 -5.79 12.06
CA GLN A 82 -24.83 -5.68 11.58
C GLN A 82 -25.01 -4.53 10.59
N ASN A 83 -24.32 -3.41 10.80
CA ASN A 83 -24.44 -2.23 9.95
C ASN A 83 -23.74 -2.34 8.59
N ILE A 84 -22.62 -3.07 8.51
CA ILE A 84 -21.82 -3.15 7.28
C ILE A 84 -21.99 -4.45 6.50
N ASN A 85 -22.63 -5.49 7.08
CA ASN A 85 -22.71 -6.81 6.45
C ASN A 85 -23.48 -6.82 5.12
N ASP A 86 -24.46 -5.93 4.94
CA ASP A 86 -25.24 -5.75 3.72
C ASP A 86 -24.82 -4.53 2.89
N ALA A 87 -23.71 -3.87 3.23
CA ALA A 87 -23.19 -2.75 2.48
C ALA A 87 -22.58 -3.18 1.14
N ASP A 88 -22.80 -2.39 0.09
CA ASP A 88 -22.11 -2.52 -1.20
C ASP A 88 -20.77 -1.79 -1.17
N PHE A 89 -20.69 -0.67 -0.46
CA PHE A 89 -19.47 0.11 -0.28
C PHE A 89 -19.31 0.58 1.18
N LEU A 90 -18.11 0.41 1.71
CA LEU A 90 -17.64 1.00 2.95
C LEU A 90 -16.61 2.08 2.62
N ILE A 91 -16.97 3.33 2.90
CA ILE A 91 -16.09 4.48 2.80
C ILE A 91 -15.44 4.69 4.15
N LEU A 92 -14.12 4.60 4.19
CA LEU A 92 -13.32 4.90 5.35
C LEU A 92 -12.89 6.37 5.30
N TYR A 93 -13.46 7.23 6.16
CA TYR A 93 -13.21 8.67 6.09
C TYR A 93 -13.16 9.41 7.46
N PRO A 94 -12.11 10.21 7.76
CA PRO A 94 -10.89 10.42 6.98
C PRO A 94 -9.79 9.40 7.33
N THR A 95 -9.39 8.56 6.38
CA THR A 95 -8.17 7.75 6.54
C THR A 95 -6.93 8.65 6.40
N PRO A 96 -5.75 8.26 6.92
CA PRO A 96 -5.45 7.09 7.74
C PRO A 96 -5.66 7.30 9.26
N HIS A 97 -6.04 8.50 9.72
CA HIS A 97 -6.00 8.85 11.16
C HIS A 97 -6.82 7.93 12.07
N PHE A 98 -8.00 7.50 11.63
CA PHE A 98 -8.85 6.61 12.45
C PHE A 98 -8.58 5.11 12.24
N LEU A 99 -7.84 4.73 11.20
CA LEU A 99 -7.66 3.33 10.84
C LEU A 99 -6.51 2.73 11.66
N SER A 100 -6.87 2.00 12.72
CA SER A 100 -5.94 1.18 13.49
C SER A 100 -5.82 -0.22 12.86
N LEU A 101 -4.76 -0.97 13.20
CA LEU A 101 -4.61 -2.37 12.80
C LEU A 101 -5.84 -3.18 13.25
N THR A 102 -6.28 -3.02 14.49
CA THR A 102 -7.46 -3.69 15.04
C THR A 102 -8.74 -3.38 14.24
N THR A 103 -8.93 -2.12 13.86
CA THR A 103 -10.08 -1.70 13.04
C THR A 103 -9.99 -2.29 11.64
N ALA A 104 -8.81 -2.26 11.02
CA ALA A 104 -8.59 -2.81 9.70
C ALA A 104 -8.84 -4.32 9.66
N THR A 105 -8.33 -5.07 10.64
CA THR A 105 -8.59 -6.50 10.80
C THR A 105 -10.08 -6.80 10.99
N LEU A 106 -10.77 -6.05 11.86
CA LEU A 106 -12.22 -6.23 12.08
C LEU A 106 -13.01 -6.05 10.78
N ILE A 107 -12.72 -4.98 10.02
CA ILE A 107 -13.37 -4.73 8.73
C ILE A 107 -13.06 -5.88 7.76
N THR A 108 -11.81 -6.31 7.69
CA THR A 108 -11.36 -7.43 6.83
C THR A 108 -12.17 -8.69 7.12
N ASP A 109 -12.31 -9.05 8.40
CA ASP A 109 -13.01 -10.26 8.83
C ASP A 109 -14.51 -10.21 8.51
N ILE A 110 -15.13 -9.03 8.59
CA ILE A 110 -16.53 -8.84 8.22
C ILE A 110 -16.72 -8.95 6.70
N ILE A 111 -15.88 -8.27 5.92
CA ILE A 111 -16.00 -8.25 4.45
C ILE A 111 -15.68 -9.60 3.82
N ALA A 112 -14.72 -10.33 4.38
CA ALA A 112 -14.40 -11.69 3.94
C ALA A 112 -15.63 -12.63 4.01
N ARG A 113 -16.56 -12.37 4.94
CA ARG A 113 -17.81 -13.13 5.10
C ARG A 113 -18.92 -12.65 4.16
N SER A 114 -19.07 -11.34 3.97
CA SER A 114 -20.17 -10.78 3.17
C SER A 114 -19.96 -10.89 1.65
N LYS A 115 -18.70 -10.89 1.18
CA LYS A 115 -18.28 -10.88 -0.24
C LYS A 115 -18.87 -9.76 -1.12
N LYS A 116 -19.65 -8.85 -0.56
CA LYS A 116 -20.38 -7.79 -1.29
C LYS A 116 -19.77 -6.41 -1.13
N CYS A 117 -19.18 -6.14 0.02
CA CYS A 117 -18.70 -4.80 0.38
C CYS A 117 -17.32 -4.52 -0.24
N GLU A 118 -17.22 -3.47 -1.03
CA GLU A 118 -15.93 -2.86 -1.39
C GLU A 118 -15.48 -1.87 -0.32
N VAL A 119 -14.18 -1.63 -0.23
CA VAL A 119 -13.62 -0.63 0.69
C VAL A 119 -12.97 0.49 -0.09
N LEU A 120 -13.42 1.72 0.16
CA LEU A 120 -12.78 2.92 -0.33
C LEU A 120 -12.19 3.70 0.83
N SER A 121 -10.87 3.87 0.82
CA SER A 121 -10.17 4.70 1.77
C SER A 121 -10.05 6.11 1.21
N LEU A 122 -10.82 7.02 1.82
CA LEU A 122 -10.76 8.44 1.51
C LEU A 122 -9.85 9.13 2.50
N VAL A 123 -8.77 9.69 1.98
CA VAL A 123 -7.84 10.50 2.76
C VAL A 123 -8.14 11.95 2.53
N GLU A 124 -8.36 12.68 3.63
CA GLU A 124 -8.63 14.11 3.54
C GLU A 124 -7.36 14.88 3.15
N TYR A 125 -6.18 14.38 3.54
CA TYR A 125 -4.89 15.06 3.35
C TYR A 125 -3.81 14.14 2.78
N ASP A 126 -3.31 14.44 1.58
CA ASP A 126 -2.19 13.68 1.00
C ASP A 126 -0.94 13.67 1.90
N TYR A 127 -0.77 14.69 2.75
CA TYR A 127 0.34 14.76 3.70
C TYR A 127 0.17 13.87 4.94
N ASP A 128 -1.02 13.34 5.21
CA ASP A 128 -1.22 12.40 6.31
C ASP A 128 -0.49 11.09 6.07
N ILE A 129 -0.36 10.67 4.82
CA ILE A 129 0.38 9.47 4.45
C ILE A 129 1.86 9.62 4.88
N PRO A 130 2.61 10.66 4.44
CA PRO A 130 3.94 10.97 4.99
C PRO A 130 4.00 11.10 6.51
N TYR A 131 2.97 11.68 7.14
CA TYR A 131 2.92 11.83 8.59
C TYR A 131 2.80 10.47 9.30
N GLN A 132 1.95 9.56 8.82
CA GLN A 132 1.87 8.21 9.37
C GLN A 132 3.19 7.46 9.16
N HIS A 133 3.84 7.58 8.00
CA HIS A 133 5.17 7.00 7.81
C HIS A 133 6.22 7.59 8.77
N SER A 134 6.13 8.88 9.09
CA SER A 134 7.08 9.50 10.01
C SER A 134 6.88 9.04 11.46
N ASN A 135 5.65 8.71 11.87
CA ASN A 135 5.33 8.39 13.27
C ASN A 135 5.11 6.90 13.56
N LYS A 136 4.53 6.17 12.62
CA LYS A 136 4.20 4.74 12.73
C LYS A 136 4.97 3.88 11.72
N SER A 137 5.77 4.51 10.86
CA SER A 137 6.52 3.87 9.78
C SER A 137 5.63 3.34 8.63
N PHE A 138 4.34 3.06 8.85
CA PHE A 138 3.38 2.59 7.84
C PHE A 138 1.96 3.12 8.00
N VAL A 139 1.12 2.83 7.00
CA VAL A 139 -0.32 3.11 6.98
C VAL A 139 -1.07 1.80 7.16
N ASN A 140 -2.00 1.73 8.13
CA ASN A 140 -2.91 0.59 8.23
C ASN A 140 -3.87 0.64 7.04
N THR A 141 -4.00 -0.47 6.31
CA THR A 141 -4.91 -0.61 5.17
C THR A 141 -5.85 -1.78 5.38
N VAL A 142 -7.04 -1.72 4.79
CA VAL A 142 -7.92 -2.89 4.68
C VAL A 142 -7.55 -3.61 3.38
N PRO A 143 -7.36 -4.94 3.37
CA PRO A 143 -7.09 -5.69 2.15
C PRO A 143 -8.10 -5.41 1.06
N GLY A 144 -7.59 -5.21 -0.15
CA GLY A 144 -8.38 -4.84 -1.33
C GLY A 144 -8.91 -3.40 -1.34
N SER A 145 -8.66 -2.58 -0.30
CA SER A 145 -9.12 -1.19 -0.28
C SER A 145 -8.51 -0.39 -1.42
N MET A 146 -9.31 0.43 -2.06
CA MET A 146 -8.82 1.43 -3.01
C MET A 146 -8.50 2.72 -2.27
N TYR A 147 -7.42 3.39 -2.66
CA TYR A 147 -7.10 4.72 -2.18
C TYR A 147 -7.71 5.77 -3.08
N LYS A 148 -8.26 6.80 -2.46
CA LYS A 148 -8.58 8.03 -3.15
C LYS A 148 -8.35 9.19 -2.22
N SER A 149 -7.34 9.99 -2.59
CA SER A 149 -7.21 11.32 -2.03
C SER A 149 -8.43 12.17 -2.38
N THR A 150 -8.99 12.86 -1.40
CA THR A 150 -9.89 14.00 -1.63
C THR A 150 -9.14 15.19 -2.25
N GLY A 151 -7.80 15.13 -2.23
CA GLY A 151 -6.88 15.91 -3.03
C GLY A 151 -6.57 17.23 -2.35
N ILE A 152 -5.61 17.26 -1.44
CA ILE A 152 -4.96 18.52 -1.05
C ILE A 152 -3.59 18.54 -1.73
N GLY A 153 -3.54 19.26 -2.86
CA GLY A 153 -2.33 19.47 -3.67
C GLY A 153 -2.60 20.42 -4.84
N GLU A 154 -1.66 20.57 -5.78
CA GLU A 154 -1.79 21.52 -6.92
C GLU A 154 -3.07 21.32 -7.78
N LYS A 155 -3.75 20.18 -7.66
CA LYS A 155 -4.89 19.79 -8.49
C LYS A 155 -6.25 19.76 -7.77
N CYS A 156 -6.33 19.87 -6.45
CA CYS A 156 -7.59 19.95 -5.68
C CYS A 156 -7.30 20.55 -4.28
N LEU A 157 -8.30 21.12 -3.61
CA LEU A 157 -8.19 21.62 -2.23
C LEU A 157 -8.83 20.71 -1.18
N GLY A 158 -9.36 19.54 -1.55
CA GLY A 158 -9.98 18.62 -0.58
C GLY A 158 -11.24 19.17 0.13
N ILE A 159 -11.70 20.37 -0.21
CA ILE A 159 -12.82 21.03 0.43
C ILE A 159 -14.08 21.02 -0.45
N TYR A 160 -15.22 21.01 0.21
CA TYR A 160 -16.51 21.18 -0.43
C TYR A 160 -16.90 22.65 -0.48
N ILE A 161 -17.35 23.14 -1.63
CA ILE A 161 -17.86 24.51 -1.76
C ILE A 161 -19.33 24.44 -2.19
N ASN A 162 -20.22 25.02 -1.39
CA ASN A 162 -21.64 25.12 -1.73
C ASN A 162 -21.89 26.27 -2.70
N GLN A 163 -22.85 26.08 -3.60
CA GLN A 163 -23.50 27.19 -4.31
C GLN A 163 -24.54 27.84 -3.39
N GLN A 164 -24.07 28.58 -2.39
CA GLN A 164 -24.95 29.36 -1.52
C GLN A 164 -25.12 30.77 -2.08
N THR A 165 -26.38 31.23 -2.11
CA THR A 165 -26.71 32.65 -2.29
C THR A 165 -26.86 33.27 -0.90
N PRO A 166 -26.23 34.42 -0.62
CA PRO A 166 -26.45 35.14 0.63
C PRO A 166 -27.93 35.43 0.84
N SER A 167 -28.42 35.16 2.05
CA SER A 167 -29.75 35.49 2.50
C SER A 167 -29.93 37.00 2.66
N GLN A 168 -31.12 37.47 2.33
CA GLN A 168 -31.54 38.86 2.56
C GLN A 168 -32.20 39.04 3.95
N GLU A 169 -32.32 37.97 4.73
CA GLU A 169 -32.91 38.03 6.08
C GLU A 169 -31.92 38.56 7.12
N SER A 170 -32.44 39.31 8.10
CA SER A 170 -31.64 39.83 9.21
C SER A 170 -31.00 38.69 10.03
N LEU A 171 -29.79 38.95 10.55
CA LEU A 171 -28.99 37.96 11.29
C LEU A 171 -29.80 37.25 12.40
N PHE A 172 -30.48 38.00 13.26
CA PHE A 172 -31.23 37.43 14.39
C PHE A 172 -32.41 36.52 13.99
N LYS A 173 -32.93 36.62 12.76
CA LYS A 173 -33.95 35.67 12.29
C LYS A 173 -33.35 34.34 11.85
N ARG A 174 -32.06 34.35 11.50
CA ARG A 174 -31.32 33.18 11.00
C ARG A 174 -30.55 32.44 12.08
N LEU A 175 -30.31 33.08 13.24
CA LEU A 175 -29.71 32.42 14.40
C LEU A 175 -30.61 31.30 14.94
N HIS A 176 -30.00 30.22 15.40
CA HIS A 176 -30.71 29.15 16.09
C HIS A 176 -31.29 29.67 17.41
N LYS A 177 -32.48 29.16 17.80
CA LYS A 177 -33.22 29.63 18.98
C LYS A 177 -32.38 29.58 20.26
N GLU A 178 -31.56 28.55 20.42
CA GLU A 178 -30.69 28.35 21.59
C GLU A 178 -29.47 29.29 21.64
N ASP A 179 -29.13 29.92 20.52
CA ASP A 179 -27.98 30.84 20.45
C ASP A 179 -28.39 32.30 20.54
N LEU A 180 -29.68 32.63 20.41
CA LEU A 180 -30.18 34.01 20.40
C LEU A 180 -29.75 34.80 21.64
N GLU A 181 -29.83 34.19 22.82
CA GLU A 181 -29.50 34.83 24.10
C GLU A 181 -27.99 35.03 24.31
N LYS A 182 -27.15 34.44 23.46
CA LYS A 182 -25.68 34.53 23.55
C LYS A 182 -25.11 35.80 22.93
N PHE A 183 -25.96 36.57 22.24
CA PHE A 183 -25.54 37.75 21.47
C PHE A 183 -26.25 39.01 21.97
N PRO A 184 -25.55 40.16 21.98
CA PRO A 184 -26.21 41.44 22.21
C PRO A 184 -27.13 41.76 21.04
N LEU A 185 -28.31 42.35 21.30
CA LEU A 185 -29.34 42.59 20.28
C LEU A 185 -28.95 43.63 19.21
N ASP A 186 -27.89 44.39 19.47
CA ASP A 186 -27.38 45.49 18.65
C ASP A 186 -26.06 45.15 17.94
N LEU A 187 -25.86 43.88 17.55
CA LEU A 187 -24.72 43.48 16.72
C LEU A 187 -24.68 44.25 15.39
N ASN A 188 -23.49 44.74 15.04
CA ASN A 188 -23.22 45.46 13.80
C ASN A 188 -23.28 44.55 12.56
N GLN A 189 -24.45 44.39 11.93
CA GLN A 189 -24.57 43.51 10.75
C GLN A 189 -23.83 44.09 9.52
N HIS A 190 -23.12 43.23 8.79
CA HIS A 190 -22.39 43.49 7.52
C HIS A 190 -21.17 44.40 7.59
N VAL A 191 -21.19 45.45 8.40
CA VAL A 191 -20.08 46.40 8.56
C VAL A 191 -19.68 46.42 10.02
N GLY A 192 -18.41 46.15 10.32
CA GLY A 192 -17.89 46.18 11.70
C GLY A 192 -18.15 44.95 12.55
N LEU A 193 -18.82 43.91 12.03
CA LEU A 193 -18.83 42.58 12.64
C LEU A 193 -17.78 41.68 11.99
N TYR A 194 -16.88 41.14 12.79
CA TYR A 194 -15.88 40.16 12.38
C TYR A 194 -16.18 38.83 13.06
N PHE A 195 -16.02 37.74 12.33
CA PHE A 195 -16.26 36.39 12.83
C PHE A 195 -15.01 35.53 12.69
N GLY A 196 -14.68 34.77 13.74
CA GLY A 196 -13.53 33.89 13.78
C GLY A 196 -13.82 32.54 14.43
N TYR A 197 -13.22 31.49 13.88
CA TYR A 197 -13.17 30.15 14.45
C TYR A 197 -11.73 29.64 14.43
N PHE A 198 -11.19 29.24 15.58
CA PHE A 198 -9.76 28.92 15.73
C PHE A 198 -9.50 27.65 16.55
N ASN A 199 -8.31 27.07 16.42
CA ASN A 199 -7.92 25.87 17.14
C ASN A 199 -7.35 26.23 18.51
N LYS A 200 -7.95 25.69 19.57
CA LYS A 200 -7.61 26.04 20.97
C LYS A 200 -6.24 25.50 21.44
N ILE A 201 -5.71 24.46 20.79
CA ILE A 201 -4.67 23.58 21.37
C ILE A 201 -3.26 23.90 20.84
N GLY A 202 -3.10 24.52 19.66
CA GLY A 202 -1.77 24.76 19.09
C GLY A 202 -1.53 26.19 18.61
N SER A 203 -0.28 26.43 18.20
CA SER A 203 0.19 27.71 17.67
C SER A 203 0.08 27.81 16.15
N SER A 204 -0.19 29.03 15.68
CA SER A 204 -0.21 29.37 14.25
C SER A 204 1.19 29.34 13.60
N LYS A 205 1.31 28.71 12.41
CA LYS A 205 2.51 28.83 11.56
C LYS A 205 2.45 29.99 10.59
N THR A 206 1.27 30.41 10.16
CA THR A 206 1.08 31.63 9.36
C THR A 206 1.18 32.90 10.21
N GLY A 207 1.06 32.79 11.53
CA GLY A 207 0.95 33.96 12.41
C GLY A 207 -0.46 34.53 12.49
N ALA A 208 -1.43 33.92 11.82
CA ALA A 208 -2.84 34.24 12.02
C ALA A 208 -3.33 33.69 13.36
N ASN A 209 -3.71 34.57 14.29
CA ASN A 209 -4.20 34.21 15.63
C ASN A 209 -5.23 35.24 16.14
N PRO A 210 -5.95 34.97 17.25
CA PRO A 210 -7.00 35.86 17.73
C PRO A 210 -6.55 37.30 18.01
N PRO A 211 -5.43 37.57 18.72
CA PRO A 211 -4.98 38.94 18.98
C PRO A 211 -4.70 39.71 17.68
N ARG A 212 -3.99 39.11 16.72
CA ARG A 212 -3.70 39.77 15.43
C ARG A 212 -4.95 40.02 14.60
N PHE A 213 -5.93 39.11 14.65
CA PHE A 213 -7.21 39.31 13.97
C PHE A 213 -8.03 40.44 14.59
N ILE A 214 -8.04 40.56 15.92
CA ILE A 214 -8.70 41.66 16.64
C ILE A 214 -8.03 43.00 16.28
N SER A 215 -6.70 43.07 16.28
CA SER A 215 -5.97 44.28 15.86
C SER A 215 -6.20 44.62 14.39
N PHE A 216 -6.21 43.62 13.50
CA PHE A 216 -6.56 43.81 12.09
C PHE A 216 -7.99 44.37 11.95
N ALA A 217 -8.96 43.85 12.70
CA ALA A 217 -10.34 44.35 12.70
C ALA A 217 -10.42 45.81 13.15
N ALA A 218 -9.66 46.17 14.20
CA ALA A 218 -9.58 47.55 14.69
C ALA A 218 -9.03 48.53 13.63
N HIS A 219 -7.96 48.14 12.92
CA HIS A 219 -7.33 48.97 11.90
C HIS A 219 -8.11 49.03 10.58
N SER A 220 -8.72 47.91 10.17
CA SER A 220 -9.42 47.82 8.88
C SER A 220 -10.80 48.46 8.90
N ASN A 221 -11.45 48.55 10.06
CA ASN A 221 -12.74 49.22 10.17
C ASN A 221 -12.55 50.73 10.36
N SER A 222 -13.21 51.56 9.56
CA SER A 222 -13.17 53.02 9.70
C SER A 222 -14.05 53.54 10.85
N GLY A 223 -15.07 52.79 11.26
CA GLY A 223 -16.01 53.13 12.33
C GLY A 223 -15.41 52.92 13.72
N LYS A 224 -15.89 53.68 14.71
CA LYS A 224 -15.38 53.64 16.09
C LYS A 224 -15.60 52.28 16.78
N GLU A 225 -16.73 51.64 16.49
CA GLU A 225 -17.18 50.41 17.15
C GLU A 225 -16.96 49.18 16.27
N VAL A 226 -16.38 48.12 16.85
CA VAL A 226 -16.11 46.84 16.17
C VAL A 226 -16.60 45.70 17.04
N ASP A 227 -17.37 44.79 16.47
CA ASP A 227 -17.80 43.54 17.09
C ASP A 227 -16.96 42.39 16.56
N VAL A 228 -16.37 41.58 17.45
CA VAL A 228 -15.56 40.42 17.09
C VAL A 228 -16.10 39.18 17.78
N VAL A 229 -16.79 38.33 17.03
CA VAL A 229 -17.32 37.05 17.52
C VAL A 229 -16.27 35.96 17.35
N ILE A 230 -15.70 35.48 18.45
CA ILE A 230 -14.51 34.60 18.42
C ILE A 230 -14.38 33.74 19.70
N PRO A 231 -13.95 32.46 19.63
CA PRO A 231 -13.92 31.55 20.79
C PRO A 231 -12.72 31.77 21.75
N LEU A 232 -12.34 33.02 22.04
CA LEU A 232 -11.23 33.36 22.95
C LEU A 232 -11.56 32.95 24.39
N LEU A 233 -10.69 32.22 25.10
CA LEU A 233 -11.03 31.59 26.38
C LEU A 233 -10.41 32.29 27.59
N PRO A 234 -11.05 32.29 28.78
CA PRO A 234 -10.53 33.01 29.95
C PRO A 234 -9.31 32.35 30.59
N ALA A 235 -9.27 31.01 30.71
CA ALA A 235 -8.18 30.27 31.33
C ALA A 235 -8.20 28.78 30.95
N GLY A 236 -7.08 28.07 31.15
CA GLY A 236 -6.98 26.62 31.00
C GLY A 236 -5.58 26.14 30.64
N ASN A 237 -5.16 25.00 31.21
CA ASN A 237 -3.81 24.45 31.03
C ASN A 237 -3.60 23.84 29.64
N ASN A 238 -4.66 23.35 29.01
CA ASN A 238 -4.62 22.70 27.69
C ASN A 238 -4.90 23.68 26.52
N ILE A 239 -4.85 24.98 26.80
CA ILE A 239 -5.14 26.04 25.83
C ILE A 239 -3.83 26.76 25.53
N HIS A 240 -3.51 26.91 24.24
CA HIS A 240 -2.33 27.67 23.82
C HIS A 240 -2.45 29.14 24.26
N VAL A 241 -1.33 29.79 24.60
CA VAL A 241 -1.32 31.13 25.19
C VAL A 241 -2.00 32.19 24.32
N GLU A 242 -1.81 32.12 22.99
CA GLU A 242 -2.40 33.08 22.03
C GLU A 242 -3.95 32.99 21.93
N ASN A 243 -4.55 31.95 22.51
CA ASN A 243 -5.98 31.68 22.50
C ASN A 243 -6.67 32.03 23.83
N LYS A 244 -5.92 32.60 24.77
CA LYS A 244 -6.42 33.07 26.05
C LYS A 244 -6.73 34.57 25.97
N ILE A 245 -7.69 35.03 26.76
CA ILE A 245 -8.03 36.44 26.84
C ILE A 245 -6.83 37.30 27.28
N ASP A 246 -5.95 36.75 28.12
CA ASP A 246 -4.76 37.45 28.60
C ASP A 246 -3.77 37.76 27.47
N ALA A 247 -3.89 37.11 26.30
CA ALA A 247 -3.13 37.46 25.10
C ALA A 247 -3.41 38.90 24.62
N LEU A 248 -4.53 39.50 25.03
CA LEU A 248 -4.83 40.92 24.77
C LEU A 248 -4.10 41.87 25.73
N LEU A 249 -3.43 41.37 26.77
CA LEU A 249 -2.59 42.16 27.67
C LEU A 249 -1.10 42.01 27.36
N GLU A 250 -0.75 41.06 26.51
CA GLU A 250 0.63 40.79 26.11
C GLU A 250 1.19 41.90 25.23
N LYS A 251 2.51 42.12 25.36
CA LYS A 251 3.23 43.18 24.64
C LYS A 251 2.97 43.13 23.13
N GLU A 252 2.95 41.94 22.54
CA GLU A 252 2.73 41.77 21.10
C GLU A 252 1.39 42.36 20.62
N PHE A 253 0.31 42.17 21.40
CA PHE A 253 -0.98 42.78 21.08
C PHE A 253 -0.96 44.28 21.32
N VAL A 254 -0.43 44.71 22.47
CA VAL A 254 -0.34 46.13 22.84
C VAL A 254 0.41 46.93 21.76
N ASP A 255 1.57 46.42 21.32
CA ASP A 255 2.39 47.02 20.26
C ASP A 255 1.61 47.17 18.94
N SER A 256 0.71 46.22 18.64
CA SER A 256 -0.08 46.21 17.40
C SER A 256 -1.22 47.25 17.33
N ILE A 257 -1.57 47.87 18.46
CA ILE A 257 -2.61 48.91 18.54
C ILE A 257 -2.07 50.28 19.01
N THR A 258 -0.75 50.47 19.00
CA THR A 258 -0.05 51.69 19.45
C THR A 258 -0.36 52.96 18.63
N ASP A 259 -0.87 52.80 17.42
CA ASP A 259 -1.31 53.92 16.57
C ASP A 259 -2.52 54.64 17.16
N PHE A 260 -3.31 53.96 17.98
CA PHE A 260 -4.46 54.56 18.65
C PHE A 260 -4.03 55.17 19.99
N ASN A 261 -4.46 56.40 20.29
CA ASN A 261 -4.14 57.01 21.58
C ASN A 261 -4.90 56.34 22.74
N LYS A 262 -6.11 55.85 22.46
CA LYS A 262 -6.97 55.20 23.43
C LYS A 262 -7.88 54.15 22.80
N VAL A 263 -7.79 52.91 23.29
CA VAL A 263 -8.65 51.78 22.89
C VAL A 263 -9.33 51.21 24.13
N VAL A 264 -10.62 50.88 24.02
CA VAL A 264 -11.33 50.13 25.06
C VAL A 264 -11.85 48.82 24.48
N ILE A 265 -11.72 47.74 25.25
CA ILE A 265 -12.17 46.40 24.86
C ILE A 265 -13.12 45.87 25.92
N SER A 266 -14.29 45.39 25.52
CA SER A 266 -15.14 44.53 26.36
C SER A 266 -15.05 43.09 25.84
N TYR A 267 -14.88 42.13 26.74
CA TYR A 267 -14.83 40.71 26.41
C TYR A 267 -15.92 39.97 27.17
N SER A 268 -16.87 39.34 26.45
CA SER A 268 -18.01 38.64 27.04
C SER A 268 -17.93 37.13 26.83
N TYR A 269 -18.08 36.35 27.92
CA TYR A 269 -18.06 34.89 27.91
C TYR A 269 -18.93 34.33 29.04
N SER A 270 -19.83 33.39 28.72
CA SER A 270 -20.67 32.68 29.70
C SER A 270 -21.39 33.61 30.70
N GLY A 271 -21.91 34.73 30.22
CA GLY A 271 -22.61 35.73 31.04
C GLY A 271 -21.72 36.63 31.90
N SER A 272 -20.39 36.50 31.81
CA SER A 272 -19.41 37.36 32.47
C SER A 272 -18.71 38.27 31.44
N THR A 273 -18.42 39.51 31.82
CA THR A 273 -17.71 40.47 30.97
C THR A 273 -16.48 41.02 31.67
N ARG A 274 -15.33 41.04 30.98
CA ARG A 274 -14.09 41.73 31.40
C ARG A 274 -13.89 42.96 30.54
N TYR A 275 -13.30 44.01 31.10
CA TYR A 275 -13.08 45.27 30.40
C TYR A 275 -11.62 45.67 30.47
N PHE A 276 -11.07 46.11 29.34
CA PHE A 276 -9.68 46.53 29.22
C PHE A 276 -9.62 47.92 28.62
N VAL A 277 -8.71 48.75 29.12
CA VAL A 277 -8.35 50.02 28.52
C VAL A 277 -6.87 50.04 28.19
N TYR A 278 -6.57 50.63 27.04
CA TYR A 278 -5.24 50.85 26.54
C TYR A 278 -5.08 52.34 26.31
N THR A 279 -4.14 52.98 27.01
CA THR A 279 -3.94 54.44 26.91
C THR A 279 -2.46 54.74 26.69
N LYS A 280 -2.17 55.62 25.73
CA LYS A 280 -0.81 56.06 25.42
C LYS A 280 -0.24 56.93 26.54
N LYS A 281 0.92 56.54 27.09
CA LYS A 281 1.72 57.27 28.07
C LYS A 281 3.18 57.25 27.61
N ASP A 282 3.80 58.41 27.45
CA ASP A 282 5.22 58.54 27.08
C ASP A 282 5.63 57.65 25.89
N ASP A 283 4.83 57.73 24.80
CA ASP A 283 4.97 56.94 23.57
C ASP A 283 4.80 55.41 23.69
N GLN A 284 4.40 54.90 24.86
CA GLN A 284 4.03 53.50 25.06
C GLN A 284 2.55 53.35 25.44
N LEU A 285 1.89 52.35 24.87
CA LEU A 285 0.51 52.05 25.21
C LEU A 285 0.50 51.20 26.49
N VAL A 286 -0.22 51.62 27.53
CA VAL A 286 -0.33 50.87 28.79
C VAL A 286 -1.70 50.22 28.86
N ALA A 287 -1.72 48.89 28.99
CA ALA A 287 -2.92 48.09 29.17
C ALA A 287 -3.30 47.98 30.66
N LYS A 288 -4.59 48.13 30.97
CA LYS A 288 -5.13 47.95 32.33
C LYS A 288 -6.51 47.29 32.24
N GLU A 289 -6.78 46.30 33.10
CA GLU A 289 -8.14 45.82 33.35
C GLU A 289 -8.90 46.83 34.21
N ILE A 290 -10.15 47.09 33.84
CA ILE A 290 -11.03 48.09 34.45
C ILE A 290 -12.41 47.48 34.73
N ASP A 291 -13.21 48.16 35.53
CA ASP A 291 -14.60 47.76 35.77
C ASP A 291 -15.58 48.31 34.71
N ALA A 292 -16.85 47.92 34.82
CA ALA A 292 -17.89 48.31 33.88
C ALA A 292 -18.20 49.83 33.90
N GLU A 293 -18.11 50.47 35.07
CA GLU A 293 -18.37 51.92 35.21
C GLU A 293 -17.23 52.73 34.57
N GLU A 294 -15.98 52.33 34.83
CA GLU A 294 -14.80 52.88 34.16
C GLU A 294 -14.83 52.67 32.65
N TYR A 295 -15.38 51.55 32.17
CA TYR A 295 -15.53 51.28 30.73
C TYR A 295 -16.52 52.25 30.06
N GLU A 296 -17.73 52.39 30.61
CA GLU A 296 -18.76 53.27 30.04
C GLU A 296 -18.30 54.72 30.00
N ASN A 297 -17.62 55.19 31.06
CA ASN A 297 -17.05 56.54 31.11
C ASN A 297 -15.97 56.76 30.04
N GLN A 298 -15.21 55.73 29.68
CA GLN A 298 -14.07 55.84 28.78
C GLN A 298 -14.39 55.52 27.31
N LYS A 299 -15.51 54.82 27.06
CA LYS A 299 -15.98 54.44 25.73
C LYS A 299 -16.19 55.66 24.82
N ASN A 300 -16.68 56.78 25.35
CA ASN A 300 -16.93 57.97 24.55
C ASN A 300 -15.64 58.66 24.07
N ASP A 301 -14.60 58.63 24.88
CA ASP A 301 -13.32 59.30 24.60
C ASP A 301 -12.28 58.40 23.93
N SER A 302 -12.59 57.12 23.71
CA SER A 302 -11.70 56.20 22.99
C SER A 302 -11.79 56.40 21.48
N GLU A 303 -10.67 56.23 20.78
CA GLU A 303 -10.60 56.20 19.31
C GLU A 303 -11.20 54.91 18.75
N LYS A 304 -11.09 53.80 19.50
CA LYS A 304 -11.69 52.52 19.18
C LYS A 304 -12.36 51.85 20.38
N VAL A 305 -13.53 51.27 20.09
CA VAL A 305 -14.31 50.44 21.00
C VAL A 305 -14.46 49.06 20.37
N ILE A 306 -13.92 48.03 21.02
CA ILE A 306 -13.97 46.66 20.51
C ILE A 306 -14.81 45.80 21.47
N ARG A 307 -15.86 45.14 20.97
CA ARG A 307 -16.64 44.14 21.71
C ARG A 307 -16.24 42.74 21.23
N VAL A 308 -15.46 42.03 22.04
CA VAL A 308 -15.09 40.64 21.81
C VAL A 308 -16.14 39.74 22.47
N ILE A 309 -16.82 38.92 21.67
CA ILE A 309 -17.93 38.08 22.13
C ILE A 309 -17.55 36.63 21.90
N ASN A 310 -17.52 35.83 22.96
CA ASN A 310 -17.34 34.39 22.89
C ASN A 310 -18.67 33.67 23.21
N PRO A 311 -19.48 33.36 22.18
CA PRO A 311 -20.78 32.69 22.33
C PRO A 311 -20.66 31.15 22.22
N PHE A 312 -19.45 30.57 22.18
CA PHE A 312 -19.28 29.17 21.83
C PHE A 312 -19.58 28.23 23.01
N PRO A 313 -20.17 27.04 22.76
CA PRO A 313 -20.47 26.43 21.46
C PRO A 313 -21.69 27.03 20.75
N LEU A 314 -21.69 27.01 19.41
CA LEU A 314 -22.77 27.52 18.55
C LEU A 314 -23.37 26.41 17.69
N HIS A 315 -24.67 26.52 17.39
CA HIS A 315 -25.33 25.67 16.41
C HIS A 315 -24.78 25.95 14.99
N PRO A 316 -24.64 24.93 14.10
CA PRO A 316 -24.11 25.13 12.74
C PRO A 316 -24.82 26.22 11.93
N LYS A 317 -26.16 26.30 12.02
CA LYS A 317 -26.95 27.38 11.41
C LYS A 317 -26.53 28.78 11.88
N SER A 318 -26.25 28.94 13.17
CA SER A 318 -25.82 30.22 13.74
C SER A 318 -24.42 30.59 13.26
N VAL A 319 -23.49 29.62 13.21
CA VAL A 319 -22.13 29.82 12.64
C VAL A 319 -22.22 30.32 11.20
N GLN A 320 -23.02 29.66 10.36
CA GLN A 320 -23.24 30.07 8.97
C GLN A 320 -23.82 31.49 8.89
N ALA A 321 -24.84 31.78 9.69
CA ALA A 321 -25.49 33.09 9.69
C ALA A 321 -24.54 34.23 10.09
N LEU A 322 -23.71 34.00 11.13
CA LEU A 322 -22.71 34.96 11.62
C LEU A 322 -21.59 35.18 10.60
N MET A 323 -21.06 34.10 10.02
CA MET A 323 -20.02 34.20 8.99
C MET A 323 -20.53 35.00 7.80
N GLU A 324 -21.74 34.72 7.34
CA GLU A 324 -22.38 35.46 6.25
C GLU A 324 -22.57 36.95 6.59
N ALA A 325 -23.09 37.25 7.79
CA ALA A 325 -23.34 38.62 8.25
C ALA A 325 -22.08 39.40 8.65
N SER A 326 -20.93 38.74 8.82
CA SER A 326 -19.66 39.39 9.12
C SER A 326 -19.02 40.05 7.89
N GLU A 327 -17.97 40.84 8.11
CA GLU A 327 -17.10 41.41 7.09
C GLU A 327 -16.51 40.34 6.15
N SER A 328 -15.89 40.77 5.05
CA SER A 328 -15.37 39.85 4.03
C SER A 328 -14.21 38.98 4.51
N VAL A 329 -13.49 39.37 5.56
CA VAL A 329 -12.33 38.63 6.08
C VAL A 329 -12.72 37.88 7.34
N ASN A 330 -12.49 36.57 7.37
CA ASN A 330 -12.78 35.71 8.51
C ASN A 330 -11.55 34.97 9.02
N LEU A 331 -11.40 34.86 10.35
CA LEU A 331 -10.37 34.02 10.98
C LEU A 331 -10.80 32.55 10.97
N LEU A 332 -9.99 31.69 10.37
CA LEU A 332 -10.34 30.29 10.11
C LEU A 332 -9.14 29.40 10.43
N THR A 333 -9.36 28.17 10.88
CA THR A 333 -8.28 27.25 11.31
C THR A 333 -8.36 25.86 10.68
N GLY A 334 -9.55 25.48 10.23
CA GLY A 334 -9.83 24.13 9.75
C GLY A 334 -10.53 24.14 8.41
N ASP A 335 -10.39 23.03 7.71
CA ASP A 335 -10.93 22.74 6.39
C ASP A 335 -12.43 23.00 6.30
N GLN A 336 -13.17 22.59 7.32
CA GLN A 336 -14.60 22.88 7.42
C GLN A 336 -14.88 24.39 7.46
N SER A 337 -14.22 25.13 8.35
CA SER A 337 -14.44 26.57 8.48
C SER A 337 -14.06 27.31 7.20
N LEU A 338 -13.03 26.83 6.49
CA LEU A 338 -12.62 27.38 5.21
C LEU A 338 -13.58 27.02 4.07
N SER A 339 -14.07 25.78 4.04
CA SER A 339 -15.13 25.32 3.13
C SER A 339 -16.37 26.21 3.23
N GLU A 340 -16.80 26.53 4.45
CA GLU A 340 -17.95 27.41 4.71
C GLU A 340 -17.67 28.84 4.28
N ALA A 341 -16.50 29.38 4.63
CA ALA A 341 -16.08 30.73 4.25
C ALA A 341 -16.01 30.91 2.73
N LEU A 342 -15.35 29.99 2.02
CA LEU A 342 -15.25 30.04 0.56
C LEU A 342 -16.60 29.80 -0.12
N SER A 343 -17.51 29.02 0.47
CA SER A 343 -18.90 28.90 -0.01
C SER A 343 -19.64 30.25 -0.04
N LEU A 344 -19.24 31.17 0.85
CA LEU A 344 -19.75 32.53 0.98
C LEU A 344 -18.81 33.60 0.38
N ALA A 345 -17.79 33.19 -0.40
CA ALA A 345 -16.78 34.09 -0.98
C ALA A 345 -16.08 34.98 0.08
N LYS A 346 -15.84 34.44 1.27
CA LYS A 346 -15.08 35.12 2.34
C LYS A 346 -13.58 34.91 2.15
N ILE A 347 -12.81 35.97 2.41
CA ILE A 347 -11.36 36.02 2.36
C ILE A 347 -10.79 35.36 3.63
N PRO A 348 -9.99 34.29 3.51
CA PRO A 348 -9.44 33.60 4.67
C PRO A 348 -8.32 34.39 5.34
N PHE A 349 -8.47 34.65 6.64
CA PHE A 349 -7.38 34.95 7.57
C PHE A 349 -7.02 33.63 8.25
N TYR A 350 -6.23 32.79 7.59
CA TYR A 350 -6.13 31.37 7.95
C TYR A 350 -5.00 31.08 8.95
N GLN A 351 -5.35 30.54 10.12
CA GLN A 351 -4.45 29.96 11.12
C GLN A 351 -4.00 28.58 10.67
N ALA A 352 -2.86 28.50 9.96
CA ALA A 352 -2.31 27.22 9.56
C ALA A 352 -1.61 26.56 10.76
N MET A 353 -2.20 25.47 11.27
CA MET A 353 -1.54 24.61 12.25
C MET A 353 -0.27 23.98 11.66
N PRO A 354 0.69 23.50 12.48
CA PRO A 354 1.92 22.85 11.97
C PRO A 354 1.63 21.71 10.98
N TRP A 355 0.61 20.91 11.27
CA TRP A 355 0.16 19.83 10.39
C TRP A 355 -0.68 20.30 9.20
N LYS A 356 -1.14 21.56 9.16
CA LYS A 356 -1.97 22.15 8.09
C LYS A 356 -1.21 23.09 7.15
N LYS A 357 0.10 23.27 7.31
CA LYS A 357 0.87 24.23 6.50
C LYS A 357 0.76 23.95 4.99
N LYS A 358 0.92 22.70 4.57
CA LYS A 358 0.85 22.31 3.16
C LYS A 358 -0.51 22.59 2.51
N PHE A 359 -1.58 22.53 3.30
CA PHE A 359 -2.90 22.90 2.84
C PHE A 359 -2.99 24.40 2.53
N TYR A 360 -2.44 25.24 3.41
CA TYR A 360 -2.34 26.67 3.17
C TYR A 360 -1.43 27.01 1.98
N ASP A 361 -0.32 26.29 1.82
CA ASP A 361 0.56 26.42 0.65
C ASP A 361 -0.22 26.09 -0.65
N SER A 362 -1.08 25.07 -0.62
CA SER A 362 -1.94 24.71 -1.75
C SER A 362 -2.98 25.79 -2.05
N LEU A 363 -3.64 26.35 -1.04
CA LEU A 363 -4.56 27.49 -1.19
C LEU A 363 -3.86 28.69 -1.82
N THR A 364 -2.65 28.99 -1.35
CA THR A 364 -1.81 30.08 -1.86
C THR A 364 -1.40 29.83 -3.33
N PHE A 365 -1.11 28.57 -3.68
CA PHE A 365 -0.83 28.16 -5.06
C PHE A 365 -2.04 28.37 -5.99
N PHE A 366 -3.25 27.94 -5.60
CA PHE A 366 -4.45 28.20 -6.41
C PHE A 366 -4.75 29.68 -6.58
N ALA A 367 -4.40 30.49 -5.57
CA ALA A 367 -4.55 31.92 -5.65
C ALA A 367 -3.58 32.59 -6.65
N GLN A 368 -2.55 31.92 -7.19
CA GLN A 368 -1.53 32.56 -8.06
C GLN A 368 -2.09 33.27 -9.29
N SER A 369 -3.25 32.84 -9.80
CA SER A 369 -3.94 33.49 -10.92
C SER A 369 -4.72 34.75 -10.52
N TYR A 370 -4.75 35.06 -9.22
CA TYR A 370 -5.49 36.13 -8.56
C TYR A 370 -4.50 36.99 -7.73
N PRO A 371 -3.87 38.02 -8.33
CA PRO A 371 -2.71 38.69 -7.75
C PRO A 371 -2.93 39.27 -6.35
N ALA A 372 -4.04 39.98 -6.11
CA ALA A 372 -4.28 40.61 -4.81
C ALA A 372 -4.55 39.57 -3.72
N LEU A 373 -5.26 38.49 -4.06
CA LEU A 373 -5.54 37.38 -3.15
C LEU A 373 -4.27 36.53 -2.88
N HIS A 374 -3.44 36.30 -3.88
CA HIS A 374 -2.15 35.61 -3.71
C HIS A 374 -1.21 36.40 -2.79
N GLU A 375 -1.12 37.72 -3.02
CA GLU A 375 -0.33 38.60 -2.17
C GLU A 375 -0.88 38.62 -0.74
N TRP A 376 -2.21 38.69 -0.55
CA TRP A 376 -2.85 38.55 0.76
C TRP A 376 -2.42 37.29 1.50
N PHE A 377 -2.45 36.13 0.85
CA PHE A 377 -2.02 34.89 1.49
C PHE A 377 -0.52 34.88 1.81
N THR A 378 0.29 35.53 0.98
CA THR A 378 1.74 35.64 1.19
C THR A 378 2.05 36.55 2.39
N ILE A 379 1.44 37.74 2.46
CA ILE A 379 1.65 38.70 3.56
C ILE A 379 1.08 38.19 4.88
N ASN A 380 -0.11 37.56 4.85
CA ASN A 380 -0.74 37.02 6.06
C ASN A 380 0.03 35.85 6.66
N ALA A 381 0.85 35.15 5.86
CA ALA A 381 1.75 34.10 6.35
C ALA A 381 3.07 34.64 6.91
N ASN A 382 3.38 35.91 6.66
CA ASN A 382 4.58 36.55 7.15
C ASN A 382 4.34 37.22 8.50
N GLN A 383 4.84 36.58 9.56
CA GLN A 383 4.66 37.02 10.95
C GLN A 383 5.28 38.40 11.23
N THR A 384 6.24 38.85 10.40
CA THR A 384 6.87 40.17 10.56
C THR A 384 6.00 41.32 10.10
N ILE A 385 4.99 41.07 9.27
CA ILE A 385 4.05 42.10 8.82
C ILE A 385 3.12 42.45 9.97
N SER A 386 2.97 43.73 10.26
CA SER A 386 2.10 44.21 11.33
C SER A 386 0.60 44.10 10.94
N PRO A 387 -0.33 43.95 11.90
CA PRO A 387 -1.77 43.98 11.62
C PRO A 387 -2.24 45.27 10.92
N LYS A 388 -1.55 46.39 11.14
CA LYS A 388 -1.80 47.67 10.46
C LYS A 388 -1.47 47.58 8.97
N GLU A 389 -0.26 47.12 8.62
CA GLU A 389 0.13 46.94 7.22
C GLU A 389 -0.80 45.97 6.49
N LEU A 390 -1.25 44.89 7.16
CA LEU A 390 -2.28 43.99 6.62
C LEU A 390 -3.61 44.72 6.38
N ALA A 391 -4.05 45.57 7.30
CA ALA A 391 -5.27 46.35 7.17
C ALA A 391 -5.19 47.41 6.06
N GLU A 392 -4.03 48.06 5.89
CA GLU A 392 -3.76 49.01 4.80
C GLU A 392 -3.78 48.30 3.45
N PHE A 393 -3.12 47.14 3.34
CA PHE A 393 -3.17 46.31 2.14
C PHE A 393 -4.61 45.91 1.80
N TYR A 394 -5.36 45.39 2.78
CA TYR A 394 -6.75 45.00 2.58
C TYR A 394 -7.61 46.20 2.14
N SER A 395 -7.46 47.35 2.79
CA SER A 395 -8.24 48.55 2.48
C SER A 395 -7.98 49.05 1.05
N LYS A 396 -6.72 49.00 0.61
CA LYS A 396 -6.32 49.38 -0.75
C LYS A 396 -6.85 48.43 -1.82
N ASN A 397 -6.90 47.12 -1.52
CA ASN A 397 -7.21 46.08 -2.49
C ASN A 397 -8.60 45.43 -2.29
N ARG A 398 -9.43 45.94 -1.37
CA ARG A 398 -10.67 45.29 -0.90
C ARG A 398 -11.57 44.83 -2.03
N LEU A 399 -11.90 45.71 -2.97
CA LEU A 399 -12.81 45.41 -4.08
C LEU A 399 -12.21 44.34 -5.01
N GLN A 400 -10.94 44.49 -5.37
CA GLN A 400 -10.24 43.51 -6.20
C GLN A 400 -10.17 42.14 -5.52
N MET A 401 -9.85 42.10 -4.22
CA MET A 401 -9.83 40.84 -3.46
C MET A 401 -11.21 40.17 -3.38
N GLN A 402 -12.29 40.96 -3.29
CA GLN A 402 -13.67 40.44 -3.31
C GLN A 402 -14.05 39.85 -4.68
N GLU A 403 -13.64 40.48 -5.79
CA GLU A 403 -13.84 39.95 -7.14
C GLU A 403 -13.01 38.68 -7.38
N GLU A 404 -11.77 38.68 -6.92
CA GLU A 404 -10.84 37.57 -7.04
C GLU A 404 -11.28 36.35 -6.20
N ILE A 405 -11.72 36.54 -4.95
CA ILE A 405 -12.20 35.43 -4.12
C ILE A 405 -13.51 34.83 -4.65
N GLN A 406 -14.38 35.65 -5.24
CA GLN A 406 -15.58 35.16 -5.93
C GLN A 406 -15.22 34.33 -7.17
N SER A 407 -14.27 34.81 -7.97
CA SER A 407 -13.78 34.09 -9.16
C SER A 407 -13.11 32.78 -8.78
N LEU A 408 -12.26 32.78 -7.74
CA LEU A 408 -11.64 31.58 -7.19
C LEU A 408 -12.72 30.59 -6.72
N ARG A 409 -13.73 31.06 -5.96
CA ARG A 409 -14.86 30.22 -5.53
C ARG A 409 -15.55 29.56 -6.73
N ASP A 410 -15.87 30.32 -7.77
CA ASP A 410 -16.60 29.81 -8.92
C ASP A 410 -15.76 28.79 -9.72
N GLU A 411 -14.45 29.02 -9.85
CA GLU A 411 -13.53 28.04 -10.43
C GLU A 411 -13.45 26.76 -9.58
N LEU A 412 -13.32 26.91 -8.27
CA LEU A 412 -13.26 25.79 -7.35
C LEU A 412 -14.53 24.94 -7.42
N ILE A 413 -15.72 25.58 -7.47
CA ILE A 413 -17.01 24.91 -7.66
C ILE A 413 -17.03 24.07 -8.94
N GLN A 414 -16.48 24.58 -10.06
CA GLN A 414 -16.56 23.88 -11.35
C GLN A 414 -15.55 22.75 -11.53
N LYS A 415 -14.32 22.94 -11.04
CA LYS A 415 -13.19 22.06 -11.42
C LYS A 415 -12.54 21.33 -10.24
N LYS A 416 -12.63 21.87 -9.03
CA LYS A 416 -11.79 21.49 -7.88
C LYS A 416 -12.60 21.17 -6.63
N ASN A 417 -13.91 21.02 -6.78
CA ASN A 417 -14.84 20.74 -5.69
C ASN A 417 -14.83 19.25 -5.36
N LEU A 418 -14.76 18.94 -4.07
CA LEU A 418 -14.83 17.57 -3.57
C LEU A 418 -16.04 16.80 -4.11
N GLY A 419 -17.20 17.46 -4.18
CA GLY A 419 -18.45 16.86 -4.68
C GLY A 419 -18.41 16.44 -6.15
N ILE A 420 -17.60 17.10 -6.98
CA ILE A 420 -17.47 16.73 -8.40
C ILE A 420 -16.46 15.58 -8.57
N ASN A 421 -15.35 15.65 -7.85
CA ASN A 421 -14.23 14.72 -8.02
C ASN A 421 -14.48 13.36 -7.37
N LEU A 422 -15.21 13.31 -6.25
CA LEU A 422 -15.56 12.05 -5.59
C LEU A 422 -16.70 11.32 -6.29
N ILE A 423 -17.74 12.02 -6.76
CA ILE A 423 -18.94 11.37 -7.31
C ILE A 423 -18.65 10.64 -8.62
N LYS A 424 -17.91 11.28 -9.55
CA LYS A 424 -17.48 10.61 -10.80
C LYS A 424 -16.70 9.33 -10.51
N TYR A 425 -15.88 9.37 -9.47
CA TYR A 425 -15.11 8.22 -9.02
C TYR A 425 -16.02 7.13 -8.45
N PHE A 426 -16.95 7.46 -7.54
CA PHE A 426 -17.91 6.51 -6.98
C PHE A 426 -18.79 5.84 -8.04
N ASN A 427 -19.39 6.61 -8.93
CA ASN A 427 -20.20 6.07 -10.03
C ASN A 427 -19.38 5.09 -10.87
N SER A 428 -18.13 5.47 -11.19
CA SER A 428 -17.25 4.59 -11.96
C SER A 428 -16.91 3.28 -11.24
N LEU A 429 -16.87 3.25 -9.90
CA LEU A 429 -16.57 2.04 -9.15
C LEU A 429 -17.79 1.13 -8.97
N ILE A 430 -18.96 1.73 -8.73
CA ILE A 430 -20.22 0.98 -8.55
C ILE A 430 -20.52 0.15 -9.80
N GLU A 431 -20.33 0.72 -10.99
CA GLU A 431 -20.62 0.07 -12.28
C GLU A 431 -19.58 -0.98 -12.70
N LYS A 432 -18.37 -0.97 -12.12
CA LYS A 432 -17.30 -1.89 -12.49
C LYS A 432 -17.58 -3.32 -12.02
N SER A 433 -17.31 -4.27 -12.91
CA SER A 433 -17.17 -5.69 -12.58
C SER A 433 -16.03 -5.95 -11.59
N LEU A 434 -16.01 -7.12 -10.95
CA LEU A 434 -14.95 -7.52 -10.02
C LEU A 434 -13.55 -7.45 -10.67
N LEU A 435 -13.44 -7.91 -11.93
CA LEU A 435 -12.21 -7.82 -12.70
C LEU A 435 -11.77 -6.36 -12.90
N GLU A 436 -12.67 -5.48 -13.33
CA GLU A 436 -12.34 -4.06 -13.54
C GLU A 436 -11.96 -3.36 -12.23
N ARG A 437 -12.58 -3.76 -11.11
CA ARG A 437 -12.20 -3.28 -9.77
C ARG A 437 -10.80 -3.75 -9.39
N CYS A 438 -10.46 -5.02 -9.64
CA CYS A 438 -9.10 -5.53 -9.41
C CYS A 438 -8.05 -4.79 -10.27
N GLN A 439 -8.36 -4.55 -11.54
CA GLN A 439 -7.50 -3.76 -12.43
C GLN A 439 -7.33 -2.34 -11.92
N PHE A 440 -8.42 -1.73 -11.46
CA PHE A 440 -8.40 -0.40 -10.89
C PHE A 440 -7.56 -0.35 -9.61
N PHE A 441 -7.69 -1.33 -8.72
CA PHE A 441 -6.84 -1.48 -7.54
C PHE A 441 -5.36 -1.56 -7.91
N ILE A 442 -4.99 -2.37 -8.91
CA ILE A 442 -3.60 -2.48 -9.36
C ILE A 442 -3.07 -1.14 -9.90
N GLN A 443 -3.89 -0.40 -10.64
CA GLN A 443 -3.52 0.95 -11.09
C GLN A 443 -3.35 1.93 -9.93
N ASN A 444 -4.19 1.78 -8.90
CA ASN A 444 -4.13 2.57 -7.68
C ASN A 444 -2.86 2.27 -6.88
N LEU A 445 -2.48 1.00 -6.78
CA LEU A 445 -1.22 0.56 -6.17
C LEU A 445 0.01 1.14 -6.88
N ILE A 446 -0.03 1.26 -8.21
CA ILE A 446 1.05 1.89 -9.00
C ILE A 446 1.12 3.40 -8.73
N ASN A 447 -0.03 4.08 -8.74
CA ASN A 447 -0.07 5.54 -8.65
C ASN A 447 0.12 6.07 -7.23
N ASP A 448 -0.34 5.31 -6.23
CA ASP A 448 -0.47 5.73 -4.84
C ASP A 448 0.23 4.73 -3.91
N PHE A 449 1.39 4.20 -4.35
CA PHE A 449 2.14 3.12 -3.66
C PHE A 449 2.36 3.38 -2.18
N ASP A 450 2.68 4.63 -1.81
CA ASP A 450 2.90 5.06 -0.42
C ASP A 450 1.77 4.62 0.51
N TYR A 451 0.51 4.73 0.07
CA TYR A 451 -0.65 4.33 0.88
C TYR A 451 -0.63 2.85 1.27
N TYR A 452 -0.10 2.00 0.40
CA TYR A 452 -0.07 0.55 0.57
C TYR A 452 1.21 0.07 1.28
N THR A 453 2.17 0.95 1.53
CA THR A 453 3.46 0.54 2.09
C THR A 453 3.40 0.18 3.57
N GLN A 454 4.06 -0.92 3.92
CA GLN A 454 4.26 -1.40 5.28
C GLN A 454 5.75 -1.45 5.62
N SER A 455 6.13 -0.82 6.72
CA SER A 455 7.50 -0.73 7.18
C SER A 455 7.79 -1.82 8.20
N GLU A 456 8.29 -2.95 7.71
CA GLU A 456 9.11 -3.84 8.54
C GLU A 456 10.54 -3.96 8.00
N GLY A 457 10.97 -3.05 7.10
CA GLY A 457 12.33 -3.00 6.58
C GLY A 457 13.24 -2.07 7.39
N ARG A 458 14.47 -2.52 7.70
CA ARG A 458 15.54 -1.61 8.14
C ARG A 458 15.93 -0.71 6.97
N TYR A 459 16.17 0.57 7.26
CA TYR A 459 16.48 1.66 6.32
C TYR A 459 15.26 2.20 5.56
N ASN A 460 15.25 3.52 5.33
CA ASN A 460 14.12 4.37 4.90
C ASN A 460 13.54 4.08 3.49
N GLU A 461 13.56 2.84 3.03
CA GLU A 461 12.95 2.40 1.78
C GLU A 461 11.52 1.95 2.04
N LYS A 462 10.55 2.63 1.42
CA LYS A 462 9.13 2.30 1.52
C LYS A 462 8.85 1.04 0.71
N LEU A 463 8.26 0.01 1.32
CA LEU A 463 8.06 -1.29 0.69
C LEU A 463 6.67 -1.88 0.94
N LEU A 464 6.22 -2.70 -0.01
CA LEU A 464 5.07 -3.59 0.14
C LEU A 464 5.60 -5.03 0.10
N SER A 465 5.43 -5.78 1.18
CA SER A 465 5.93 -7.16 1.23
C SER A 465 5.13 -8.08 0.29
N PRO A 466 5.74 -9.18 -0.23
CA PRO A 466 5.01 -10.16 -1.04
C PRO A 466 3.76 -10.71 -0.35
N LYS A 467 3.82 -10.90 0.97
CA LYS A 467 2.70 -11.37 1.80
C LYS A 467 1.56 -10.37 1.86
N GLU A 468 1.86 -9.08 1.97
CA GLU A 468 0.82 -8.04 1.99
C GLU A 468 0.19 -7.85 0.61
N LEU A 469 1.00 -7.86 -0.45
CA LEU A 469 0.49 -7.89 -1.82
C LEU A 469 -0.43 -9.09 -2.04
N PHE A 470 -0.05 -10.26 -1.52
CA PHE A 470 -0.88 -11.46 -1.56
C PHE A 470 -2.21 -11.22 -0.84
N THR A 471 -2.20 -10.69 0.37
CA THR A 471 -3.42 -10.40 1.13
C THR A 471 -4.37 -9.46 0.37
N HIS A 472 -3.84 -8.41 -0.26
CA HIS A 472 -4.63 -7.50 -1.07
C HIS A 472 -5.17 -8.16 -2.36
N MET A 473 -4.38 -8.97 -3.05
CA MET A 473 -4.81 -9.67 -4.27
C MET A 473 -5.81 -10.79 -3.98
N ASP A 474 -5.59 -11.54 -2.91
CA ASP A 474 -6.42 -12.64 -2.45
C ASP A 474 -7.85 -12.19 -2.13
N PHE A 475 -8.03 -10.93 -1.71
CA PHE A 475 -9.35 -10.31 -1.58
C PHE A 475 -10.19 -10.44 -2.87
N TYR A 476 -9.59 -10.12 -4.02
CA TYR A 476 -10.26 -10.20 -5.32
C TYR A 476 -10.37 -11.66 -5.80
N LEU A 477 -9.31 -12.45 -5.65
CA LEU A 477 -9.27 -13.83 -6.14
C LEU A 477 -10.28 -14.75 -5.42
N LYS A 478 -10.51 -14.56 -4.11
CA LYS A 478 -11.53 -15.28 -3.34
C LYS A 478 -12.97 -15.00 -3.79
N ARG A 479 -13.19 -13.85 -4.42
CA ARG A 479 -14.51 -13.38 -4.87
C ARG A 479 -14.79 -13.73 -6.33
N ALA A 480 -13.74 -13.96 -7.12
CA ALA A 480 -13.87 -14.43 -8.49
C ALA A 480 -14.55 -15.81 -8.52
N ASN A 481 -15.47 -16.01 -9.46
CA ASN A 481 -16.28 -17.22 -9.54
C ASN A 481 -15.61 -18.34 -10.36
N THR A 482 -14.69 -17.99 -11.25
CA THR A 482 -14.02 -18.92 -12.16
C THR A 482 -12.50 -18.77 -12.11
N ASP A 483 -11.80 -19.85 -12.45
CA ASP A 483 -10.34 -19.80 -12.59
C ASP A 483 -9.91 -18.94 -13.77
N ASP A 484 -10.71 -18.85 -14.82
CA ASP A 484 -10.45 -17.93 -15.96
C ASP A 484 -10.41 -16.47 -15.49
N GLU A 485 -11.37 -16.04 -14.67
CA GLU A 485 -11.40 -14.68 -14.13
C GLU A 485 -10.17 -14.42 -13.23
N ARG A 486 -9.79 -15.39 -12.38
CA ARG A 486 -8.58 -15.31 -11.55
C ARG A 486 -7.29 -15.23 -12.39
N ASN A 487 -7.20 -16.05 -13.44
CA ASN A 487 -6.06 -16.03 -14.37
C ASN A 487 -5.94 -14.67 -15.07
N ILE A 488 -7.05 -14.05 -15.47
CA ILE A 488 -7.05 -12.70 -16.07
C ILE A 488 -6.59 -11.65 -15.04
N MET A 489 -7.05 -11.72 -13.79
CA MET A 489 -6.62 -10.81 -12.72
C MET A 489 -5.11 -10.91 -12.46
N ILE A 490 -4.58 -12.13 -12.31
CA ILE A 490 -3.15 -12.37 -12.10
C ILE A 490 -2.35 -11.96 -13.33
N GLY A 491 -2.83 -12.27 -14.54
CA GLY A 491 -2.19 -11.85 -15.79
C GLY A 491 -2.08 -10.32 -15.90
N TYR A 492 -3.11 -9.59 -15.46
CA TYR A 492 -3.05 -8.13 -15.39
C TYR A 492 -2.01 -7.63 -14.38
N LEU A 493 -1.92 -8.24 -13.20
CA LEU A 493 -0.88 -7.91 -12.22
C LEU A 493 0.52 -8.18 -12.79
N ILE A 494 0.76 -9.36 -13.37
CA ILE A 494 2.04 -9.74 -13.98
C ILE A 494 2.47 -8.71 -15.03
N LYS A 495 1.55 -8.27 -15.88
CA LYS A 495 1.83 -7.28 -16.93
C LYS A 495 2.32 -5.93 -16.34
N ASN A 496 1.85 -5.56 -15.15
CA ASN A 496 2.14 -4.26 -14.53
C ASN A 496 3.09 -4.34 -13.33
N ILE A 497 3.56 -5.52 -12.92
CA ILE A 497 4.34 -5.72 -11.69
C ILE A 497 5.64 -4.91 -11.66
N HIS A 498 6.25 -4.66 -12.83
CA HIS A 498 7.46 -3.85 -12.98
C HIS A 498 7.24 -2.35 -12.70
N GLN A 499 5.99 -1.88 -12.72
CA GLN A 499 5.64 -0.51 -12.33
C GLN A 499 5.42 -0.39 -10.82
N ILE A 500 5.19 -1.52 -10.14
CA ILE A 500 5.00 -1.59 -8.69
C ILE A 500 6.33 -1.82 -7.99
N PHE A 501 7.16 -2.75 -8.51
CA PHE A 501 8.42 -3.14 -7.88
C PHE A 501 9.61 -3.01 -8.82
N ASN A 502 10.73 -2.55 -8.28
CA ASN A 502 12.03 -2.77 -8.91
C ASN A 502 12.41 -4.25 -8.78
N LEU A 503 12.07 -5.04 -9.79
CA LEU A 503 12.30 -6.48 -9.80
C LEU A 503 13.79 -6.85 -9.64
N LYS A 504 14.74 -5.97 -9.91
CA LYS A 504 16.17 -6.24 -9.64
C LYS A 504 16.48 -6.27 -8.15
N GLU A 505 15.77 -5.49 -7.35
CA GLU A 505 16.00 -5.35 -5.91
C GLU A 505 15.06 -6.28 -5.11
N TYR A 506 13.79 -6.37 -5.52
CA TYR A 506 12.79 -7.15 -4.79
C TYR A 506 12.57 -8.54 -5.39
N ASP A 507 12.50 -9.55 -4.52
CA ASP A 507 12.03 -10.88 -4.91
C ASP A 507 10.52 -10.99 -4.67
N ILE A 508 9.79 -11.18 -5.77
CA ILE A 508 8.33 -11.27 -5.79
C ILE A 508 7.84 -12.72 -5.96
N MET A 509 8.75 -13.70 -6.09
CA MET A 509 8.37 -15.10 -6.24
C MET A 509 7.58 -15.68 -5.08
N PRO A 510 7.87 -15.32 -3.79
CA PRO A 510 7.05 -15.76 -2.67
C PRO A 510 5.56 -15.44 -2.84
N PHE A 511 5.21 -14.29 -3.43
CA PHE A 511 3.82 -13.94 -3.73
C PHE A 511 3.19 -14.94 -4.71
N PHE A 512 3.87 -15.29 -5.80
CA PHE A 512 3.32 -16.22 -6.79
C PHE A 512 3.23 -17.65 -6.25
N TYR A 513 4.16 -18.04 -5.38
CA TYR A 513 4.11 -19.31 -4.67
C TYR A 513 2.89 -19.41 -3.76
N ASP A 514 2.60 -18.37 -2.97
CA ASP A 514 1.40 -18.33 -2.13
C ASP A 514 0.10 -18.42 -2.95
N ILE A 515 0.08 -17.82 -4.14
CA ILE A 515 -1.04 -17.93 -5.08
C ILE A 515 -1.21 -19.38 -5.56
N CYS A 516 -0.14 -20.03 -6.01
CA CYS A 516 -0.21 -21.42 -6.47
C CYS A 516 -0.60 -22.40 -5.37
N ASP A 517 -0.12 -22.19 -4.15
CA ASP A 517 -0.44 -23.06 -3.01
C ASP A 517 -1.91 -22.93 -2.62
N LYS A 518 -2.48 -21.71 -2.70
CA LYS A 518 -3.88 -21.46 -2.37
C LYS A 518 -4.84 -21.80 -3.49
N TYR A 519 -4.42 -21.62 -4.75
CA TYR A 519 -5.23 -21.82 -5.94
C TYR A 519 -4.49 -22.72 -6.95
N PRO A 520 -4.36 -24.03 -6.68
CA PRO A 520 -3.52 -24.94 -7.47
C PRO A 520 -4.05 -25.21 -8.89
N SER A 521 -5.30 -24.87 -9.19
CA SER A 521 -5.89 -24.99 -10.52
C SER A 521 -5.56 -23.82 -11.45
N LEU A 522 -4.97 -22.74 -10.94
CA LEU A 522 -4.61 -21.59 -11.76
C LEU A 522 -3.42 -21.92 -12.66
N ASN A 523 -3.49 -21.41 -13.88
CA ASN A 523 -2.50 -21.66 -14.92
C ASN A 523 -2.07 -20.31 -15.50
N PHE A 524 -1.16 -19.66 -14.79
CA PHE A 524 -0.51 -18.42 -15.23
C PHE A 524 0.98 -18.67 -15.47
N GLN A 525 1.56 -17.83 -16.31
CA GLN A 525 2.96 -17.90 -16.72
C GLN A 525 3.64 -16.57 -16.40
N LEU A 526 4.85 -16.64 -15.87
CA LEU A 526 5.67 -15.49 -15.50
C LEU A 526 6.66 -15.15 -16.63
N PRO A 527 6.97 -13.86 -16.81
CA PRO A 527 8.09 -13.44 -17.64
C PRO A 527 9.39 -14.07 -17.16
N VAL A 528 10.22 -14.52 -18.10
CA VAL A 528 11.50 -15.16 -17.79
C VAL A 528 12.44 -14.27 -16.98
N SER A 529 12.34 -12.95 -17.12
CA SER A 529 13.12 -11.98 -16.33
C SER A 529 12.85 -12.10 -14.83
N ILE A 530 11.62 -12.42 -14.41
CA ILE A 530 11.29 -12.67 -13.00
C ILE A 530 11.95 -13.96 -12.52
N ILE A 531 11.88 -15.02 -13.33
CA ILE A 531 12.49 -16.32 -13.01
C ILE A 531 14.01 -16.21 -12.90
N LEU A 532 14.66 -15.55 -13.86
CA LEU A 532 16.11 -15.31 -13.87
C LEU A 532 16.56 -14.52 -12.65
N ASN A 533 15.78 -13.52 -12.25
CA ASN A 533 16.08 -12.74 -11.05
C ASN A 533 15.94 -13.57 -9.77
N ASN A 534 14.92 -14.42 -9.68
CA ASN A 534 14.79 -15.37 -8.57
C ASN A 534 15.99 -16.31 -8.50
N PHE A 535 16.39 -16.90 -9.62
CA PHE A 535 17.52 -17.84 -9.67
C PHE A 535 18.83 -17.23 -9.17
N LYS A 536 19.03 -15.91 -9.38
CA LYS A 536 20.18 -15.15 -8.88
C LYS A 536 20.13 -14.89 -7.38
N LYS A 537 18.93 -14.98 -6.77
CA LYS A 537 18.66 -14.69 -5.34
C LYS A 537 18.33 -15.96 -4.53
N THR A 538 18.22 -17.12 -5.17
CA THR A 538 17.92 -18.39 -4.50
C THR A 538 18.88 -18.61 -3.32
N PRO A 539 18.36 -18.82 -2.09
CA PRO A 539 19.20 -19.03 -0.93
C PRO A 539 19.95 -20.35 -1.01
N HIS A 540 21.19 -20.34 -0.54
CA HIS A 540 22.00 -21.55 -0.37
C HIS A 540 21.94 -21.99 1.09
N MET A 541 21.69 -23.28 1.31
CA MET A 541 21.80 -23.89 2.62
C MET A 541 23.26 -24.26 2.84
N ALA A 542 23.85 -23.80 3.94
CA ALA A 542 25.22 -24.11 4.33
C ALA A 542 25.21 -25.11 5.48
N VAL A 543 26.01 -26.18 5.37
CA VAL A 543 26.25 -27.14 6.47
C VAL A 543 27.74 -27.39 6.63
N ASP A 544 28.15 -27.65 7.87
CA ASP A 544 29.55 -27.94 8.22
C ASP A 544 29.88 -29.45 8.18
N TYR A 545 28.85 -30.29 8.18
CA TYR A 545 28.98 -31.74 8.26
C TYR A 545 28.20 -32.42 7.16
N VAL A 546 28.84 -33.40 6.54
CA VAL A 546 28.27 -34.22 5.48
C VAL A 546 28.45 -35.69 5.81
N THR A 547 27.36 -36.43 5.74
CA THR A 547 27.33 -37.88 5.97
C THR A 547 27.38 -38.62 4.64
N ILE A 548 28.21 -39.66 4.55
CA ILE A 548 28.33 -40.50 3.35
C ILE A 548 28.33 -41.94 3.77
N ASP A 549 27.33 -42.72 3.34
CA ASP A 549 27.17 -44.11 3.74
C ASP A 549 27.38 -44.31 5.26
N GLN A 550 26.83 -43.39 6.07
CA GLN A 550 26.89 -43.36 7.54
C GLN A 550 28.22 -42.91 8.17
N GLU A 551 29.18 -42.45 7.37
CA GLU A 551 30.39 -41.78 7.86
C GLU A 551 30.23 -40.26 7.82
N GLU A 552 30.28 -39.62 8.99
CA GLU A 552 30.25 -38.17 9.12
C GLU A 552 31.64 -37.57 8.82
N LYS A 553 31.66 -36.54 7.99
CA LYS A 553 32.86 -35.82 7.61
C LYS A 553 32.63 -34.33 7.70
N GLN A 554 33.62 -33.62 8.22
CA GLN A 554 33.56 -32.18 8.43
C GLN A 554 34.12 -31.45 7.20
N PHE A 555 33.24 -30.79 6.45
CA PHE A 555 33.59 -29.85 5.39
C PHE A 555 32.35 -29.02 5.02
N GLN A 556 32.57 -27.75 4.70
CA GLN A 556 31.51 -26.81 4.37
C GLN A 556 31.00 -27.07 2.94
N ILE A 557 29.71 -27.34 2.80
CA ILE A 557 29.01 -27.35 1.51
C ILE A 557 27.88 -26.33 1.55
N GLU A 558 27.77 -25.56 0.47
CA GLU A 558 26.64 -24.69 0.20
C GLU A 558 25.86 -25.26 -0.99
N ALA A 559 24.57 -25.55 -0.77
CA ALA A 559 23.72 -26.12 -1.81
C ALA A 559 22.33 -25.49 -1.75
N PRO A 560 21.77 -25.05 -2.88
CA PRO A 560 20.40 -24.57 -2.94
C PRO A 560 19.42 -25.75 -2.99
N LEU A 561 18.19 -25.50 -2.53
CA LEU A 561 17.11 -26.48 -2.64
C LEU A 561 16.69 -26.60 -4.11
N ILE A 562 16.83 -27.80 -4.68
CA ILE A 562 16.42 -28.05 -6.08
C ILE A 562 14.94 -27.75 -6.33
N TYR A 563 14.13 -27.89 -5.28
CA TYR A 563 12.70 -27.59 -5.32
C TYR A 563 12.43 -26.15 -5.75
N ASP A 564 13.23 -25.17 -5.32
CA ASP A 564 12.99 -23.75 -5.59
C ASP A 564 13.22 -23.41 -7.08
N TYR A 565 14.25 -24.02 -7.69
CA TYR A 565 14.47 -23.92 -9.12
C TYR A 565 13.33 -24.55 -9.92
N LEU A 566 12.99 -25.81 -9.61
CA LEU A 566 11.97 -26.56 -10.33
C LEU A 566 10.57 -25.92 -10.20
N ARG A 567 10.23 -25.43 -8.99
CA ARG A 567 8.99 -24.71 -8.74
C ARG A 567 8.91 -23.42 -9.56
N SER A 568 10.00 -22.67 -9.68
CA SER A 568 10.02 -21.49 -10.54
C SER A 568 9.89 -21.83 -12.02
N LEU A 569 10.56 -22.91 -12.49
CA LEU A 569 10.44 -23.36 -13.88
C LEU A 569 9.02 -23.80 -14.21
N SER A 570 8.24 -24.28 -13.23
CA SER A 570 6.83 -24.62 -13.45
C SER A 570 5.95 -23.42 -13.77
N LEU A 571 6.43 -22.20 -13.49
CA LEU A 571 5.74 -20.95 -13.76
C LEU A 571 6.21 -20.27 -15.05
N VAL A 572 7.01 -20.94 -15.89
CA VAL A 572 7.41 -20.40 -17.19
C VAL A 572 7.11 -21.40 -18.31
N ASN A 573 6.63 -20.88 -19.44
CA ASN A 573 6.41 -21.70 -20.62
C ASN A 573 7.73 -21.91 -21.36
N MET A 574 8.40 -23.03 -21.07
CA MET A 574 9.68 -23.41 -21.66
C MET A 574 9.66 -23.45 -23.20
N SER A 575 8.51 -23.74 -23.83
CA SER A 575 8.42 -23.78 -25.30
C SER A 575 8.41 -22.38 -25.93
N ALA A 576 8.06 -21.35 -25.17
CA ALA A 576 7.98 -19.97 -25.64
C ALA A 576 9.30 -19.19 -25.46
N LEU A 577 10.27 -19.76 -24.74
CA LEU A 577 11.57 -19.13 -24.47
C LEU A 577 12.51 -19.22 -25.67
N THR A 578 13.29 -18.17 -25.87
CA THR A 578 14.41 -18.17 -26.82
C THR A 578 15.53 -19.09 -26.35
N ALA A 579 16.38 -19.55 -27.28
CA ALA A 579 17.56 -20.34 -26.95
C ALA A 579 18.49 -19.66 -25.93
N LYS A 580 18.63 -18.33 -26.04
CA LYS A 580 19.43 -17.52 -25.10
C LYS A 580 18.85 -17.56 -23.68
N GLU A 581 17.55 -17.38 -23.53
CA GLU A 581 16.87 -17.38 -22.22
C GLU A 581 16.92 -18.76 -21.56
N LYS A 582 16.70 -19.83 -22.34
CA LYS A 582 16.87 -21.21 -21.88
C LYS A 582 18.29 -21.46 -21.39
N ASN A 583 19.29 -21.02 -22.16
CA ASN A 583 20.69 -21.15 -21.77
C ASN A 583 20.99 -20.40 -20.48
N GLU A 584 20.55 -19.15 -20.32
CA GLU A 584 20.79 -18.37 -19.09
C GLU A 584 20.15 -19.04 -17.86
N LEU A 585 18.92 -19.57 -17.98
CA LEU A 585 18.26 -20.31 -16.89
C LEU A 585 19.05 -21.55 -16.47
N LEU A 586 19.47 -22.38 -17.44
CA LEU A 586 20.19 -23.62 -17.18
C LEU A 586 21.61 -23.36 -16.66
N GLU A 587 22.28 -22.31 -17.15
CA GLU A 587 23.59 -21.88 -16.66
C GLU A 587 23.53 -21.42 -15.21
N LEU A 588 22.50 -20.67 -14.83
CA LEU A 588 22.29 -20.27 -13.43
C LEU A 588 22.07 -21.50 -12.53
N MET A 589 21.30 -22.49 -12.97
CA MET A 589 21.14 -23.74 -12.20
C MET A 589 22.45 -24.52 -12.08
N LEU A 590 23.25 -24.60 -13.15
CA LEU A 590 24.53 -25.31 -13.15
C LEU A 590 25.61 -24.57 -12.35
N SER A 591 25.49 -23.25 -12.17
CA SER A 591 26.42 -22.45 -11.37
C SER A 591 26.47 -22.86 -9.89
N SER A 592 25.43 -23.52 -9.38
CA SER A 592 25.36 -24.00 -8.01
C SER A 592 26.24 -25.23 -7.73
N GLU A 593 26.73 -25.91 -8.78
CA GLU A 593 27.60 -27.11 -8.77
C GLU A 593 27.07 -28.36 -8.01
N VAL A 594 26.19 -28.20 -7.02
CA VAL A 594 25.51 -29.20 -6.21
C VAL A 594 24.08 -28.76 -5.89
N PHE A 595 23.20 -29.71 -5.55
CA PHE A 595 21.85 -29.44 -5.09
C PHE A 595 21.53 -30.17 -3.78
N CYS A 596 20.58 -29.66 -3.00
CA CYS A 596 20.00 -30.38 -1.86
C CYS A 596 18.48 -30.51 -1.95
N TYR A 597 17.91 -31.42 -1.15
CA TYR A 597 16.47 -31.58 -1.00
C TYR A 597 16.08 -31.92 0.44
N GLY A 598 15.01 -31.31 0.97
CA GLY A 598 14.38 -31.74 2.23
C GLY A 598 13.24 -32.75 2.03
N LYS A 599 12.64 -32.78 0.83
CA LYS A 599 11.66 -33.78 0.39
C LYS A 599 12.12 -34.38 -0.93
N LYS A 600 12.00 -35.69 -1.09
CA LYS A 600 12.46 -36.39 -2.29
C LYS A 600 11.78 -35.81 -3.55
N PRO A 601 12.54 -35.55 -4.63
CA PRO A 601 11.96 -35.14 -5.90
C PRO A 601 11.08 -36.27 -6.45
N HIS A 602 10.07 -35.89 -7.23
CA HIS A 602 9.16 -36.78 -7.94
C HIS A 602 8.97 -36.29 -9.37
N LYS A 603 8.46 -37.14 -10.26
CA LYS A 603 8.39 -36.85 -11.70
C LYS A 603 7.73 -35.52 -12.03
N GLU A 604 6.64 -35.20 -11.34
CA GLU A 604 5.81 -34.02 -11.56
C GLU A 604 6.61 -32.72 -11.38
N MET A 605 7.52 -32.67 -10.39
CA MET A 605 8.43 -31.53 -10.20
C MET A 605 9.40 -31.33 -11.36
N LEU A 606 9.78 -32.41 -12.04
CA LEU A 606 10.73 -32.37 -13.15
C LEU A 606 10.08 -32.03 -14.49
N MET A 607 8.74 -32.03 -14.56
CA MET A 607 8.01 -31.86 -15.82
C MET A 607 8.46 -30.65 -16.66
N PRO A 608 8.71 -29.46 -16.10
CA PRO A 608 9.20 -28.32 -16.90
C PRO A 608 10.55 -28.59 -17.56
N LEU A 609 11.49 -29.20 -16.83
CA LEU A 609 12.81 -29.57 -17.35
C LEU A 609 12.70 -30.71 -18.38
N LEU A 610 11.83 -31.69 -18.14
CA LEU A 610 11.61 -32.81 -19.05
C LEU A 610 10.97 -32.36 -20.36
N GLN A 611 9.98 -31.46 -20.30
CA GLN A 611 9.36 -30.88 -21.50
C GLN A 611 10.36 -30.08 -22.33
N LEU A 612 11.32 -29.40 -21.69
CA LEU A 612 12.43 -28.78 -22.39
C LEU A 612 13.31 -29.84 -23.09
N ILE A 613 13.75 -30.88 -22.39
CA ILE A 613 14.61 -31.92 -22.97
C ILE A 613 13.90 -32.70 -24.10
N GLU A 614 12.61 -32.99 -23.93
CA GLU A 614 11.82 -33.76 -24.90
C GLU A 614 11.64 -33.02 -26.24
N ASN A 615 11.55 -31.68 -26.20
CA ASN A 615 11.22 -30.87 -27.39
C ASN A 615 12.37 -30.02 -27.92
N GLU A 616 13.53 -29.99 -27.25
CA GLU A 616 14.66 -29.15 -27.66
C GLU A 616 15.53 -29.81 -28.74
N SER A 617 16.10 -28.98 -29.62
CA SER A 617 17.01 -29.39 -30.70
C SER A 617 18.41 -28.76 -30.59
N ASP A 618 18.56 -27.71 -29.79
CA ASP A 618 19.86 -27.12 -29.51
C ASP A 618 20.70 -28.07 -28.62
N LYS A 619 21.88 -28.45 -29.13
CA LYS A 619 22.78 -29.38 -28.47
C LYS A 619 23.26 -28.88 -27.11
N ASP A 620 23.57 -27.59 -26.99
CA ASP A 620 24.12 -27.01 -25.75
C ASP A 620 23.04 -26.95 -24.66
N ILE A 621 21.82 -26.55 -25.02
CA ILE A 621 20.66 -26.53 -24.10
C ILE A 621 20.34 -27.95 -23.60
N LEU A 622 20.27 -28.92 -24.52
CA LEU A 622 20.06 -30.33 -24.17
C LEU A 622 21.14 -30.85 -23.24
N GLN A 623 22.40 -30.55 -23.55
CA GLN A 623 23.55 -30.93 -22.74
C GLN A 623 23.45 -30.40 -21.31
N LYS A 624 23.13 -29.11 -21.15
CA LYS A 624 22.95 -28.49 -19.82
C LYS A 624 21.78 -29.10 -19.05
N GLY A 625 20.64 -29.32 -19.69
CA GLY A 625 19.47 -29.96 -19.06
C GLY A 625 19.76 -31.39 -18.59
N LEU A 626 20.46 -32.18 -19.40
CA LEU A 626 20.87 -33.54 -19.04
C LEU A 626 21.91 -33.55 -17.90
N LYS A 627 22.83 -32.58 -17.88
CA LYS A 627 23.79 -32.41 -16.78
C LYS A 627 23.10 -32.16 -15.44
N ILE A 628 22.15 -31.24 -15.40
CA ILE A 628 21.35 -30.96 -14.18
C ILE A 628 20.72 -32.24 -13.65
N LEU A 629 20.13 -33.06 -14.53
CA LEU A 629 19.38 -34.25 -14.13
C LEU A 629 20.28 -35.43 -13.69
N PHE A 630 21.40 -35.63 -14.38
CA PHE A 630 22.23 -36.84 -14.21
C PHE A 630 23.56 -36.59 -13.50
N THR A 631 24.18 -35.44 -13.67
CA THR A 631 25.60 -35.24 -13.33
C THR A 631 25.85 -34.11 -12.33
N VAL A 632 24.80 -33.47 -11.79
CA VAL A 632 24.94 -32.59 -10.62
C VAL A 632 24.73 -33.41 -9.33
N PRO A 633 25.69 -33.43 -8.39
CA PRO A 633 25.55 -34.14 -7.13
C PRO A 633 24.34 -33.62 -6.32
N THR A 634 23.59 -34.54 -5.71
CA THR A 634 22.37 -34.20 -4.96
C THR A 634 22.36 -34.80 -3.56
N TYR A 635 22.20 -33.95 -2.54
CA TYR A 635 22.25 -34.31 -1.13
C TYR A 635 20.85 -34.29 -0.48
N GLU A 636 20.62 -35.18 0.47
CA GLU A 636 19.47 -35.10 1.38
C GLU A 636 19.79 -34.13 2.52
N PHE A 637 18.91 -33.16 2.77
CA PHE A 637 19.06 -32.19 3.85
C PHE A 637 18.27 -32.63 5.08
N SER A 638 18.98 -32.87 6.19
CA SER A 638 18.40 -33.32 7.46
C SER A 638 18.92 -32.47 8.63
N GLY A 639 18.34 -31.28 8.80
CA GLY A 639 18.70 -30.37 9.89
C GLY A 639 20.05 -29.69 9.63
N ASP A 640 21.08 -30.00 10.40
CA ASP A 640 22.40 -29.35 10.28
C ASP A 640 23.39 -30.16 9.44
N THR A 641 22.91 -31.17 8.69
CA THR A 641 23.76 -32.10 7.92
C THR A 641 23.24 -32.33 6.49
N PHE A 642 24.17 -32.56 5.56
CA PHE A 642 23.86 -33.09 4.23
C PHE A 642 24.25 -34.56 4.13
N GLU A 643 23.37 -35.42 3.65
CA GLU A 643 23.67 -36.82 3.39
C GLU A 643 23.84 -37.08 1.88
N PHE A 644 24.98 -37.66 1.49
CA PHE A 644 25.24 -38.12 0.13
C PHE A 644 25.18 -39.64 0.05
N ILE A 645 24.23 -40.15 -0.72
CA ILE A 645 24.04 -41.59 -0.91
C ILE A 645 24.69 -42.00 -2.22
N LEU A 646 25.75 -42.81 -2.17
CA LEU A 646 26.52 -43.21 -3.37
C LEU A 646 25.67 -43.90 -4.45
N GLY A 647 24.64 -44.64 -4.04
CA GLY A 647 23.69 -45.30 -4.95
C GLY A 647 22.61 -44.38 -5.52
N LYS A 648 22.57 -43.11 -5.09
CA LYS A 648 21.64 -42.09 -5.55
C LYS A 648 22.37 -40.75 -5.80
N PRO A 649 23.30 -40.71 -6.76
CA PRO A 649 24.25 -39.60 -6.86
C PRO A 649 23.65 -38.27 -7.36
N SER A 650 22.53 -38.31 -8.09
CA SER A 650 21.92 -37.13 -8.71
C SER A 650 20.39 -37.17 -8.67
N ILE A 651 19.74 -36.07 -9.07
CA ILE A 651 18.29 -35.88 -9.06
C ILE A 651 17.55 -37.10 -9.65
N PHE A 652 17.98 -37.60 -10.81
CA PHE A 652 17.36 -38.77 -11.45
C PHE A 652 17.33 -40.00 -10.53
N PHE A 653 18.40 -40.25 -9.76
CA PHE A 653 18.46 -41.39 -8.86
C PHE A 653 17.81 -41.15 -7.50
N GLN A 654 17.32 -39.95 -7.23
CA GLN A 654 16.47 -39.69 -6.06
C GLN A 654 15.01 -40.06 -6.29
N LEU A 655 14.57 -40.13 -7.56
CA LEU A 655 13.23 -40.56 -7.96
C LEU A 655 12.94 -42.02 -7.56
N VAL A 656 11.67 -42.36 -7.42
CA VAL A 656 11.22 -43.76 -7.31
C VAL A 656 11.41 -44.50 -8.64
N MET A 657 11.49 -45.84 -8.60
CA MET A 657 11.81 -46.64 -9.78
C MET A 657 10.83 -46.43 -10.95
N GLN A 658 9.52 -46.30 -10.67
CA GLN A 658 8.49 -46.07 -11.69
C GLN A 658 8.70 -44.73 -12.40
N ASP A 659 8.95 -43.67 -11.64
CA ASP A 659 9.25 -42.33 -12.19
C ASP A 659 10.52 -42.34 -13.04
N ARG A 660 11.58 -43.04 -12.61
CA ARG A 660 12.82 -43.17 -13.39
C ARG A 660 12.56 -43.76 -14.78
N ILE A 661 11.74 -44.81 -14.85
CA ILE A 661 11.40 -45.46 -16.12
C ILE A 661 10.68 -44.47 -17.04
N GLU A 662 9.70 -43.73 -16.52
CA GLU A 662 8.95 -42.78 -17.33
C GLU A 662 9.80 -41.57 -17.77
N VAL A 663 10.59 -41.01 -16.85
CA VAL A 663 11.55 -39.94 -17.16
C VAL A 663 12.50 -40.37 -18.27
N LEU A 664 13.08 -41.56 -18.14
CA LEU A 664 13.99 -42.08 -19.15
C LEU A 664 13.28 -42.27 -20.49
N LYS A 665 12.09 -42.87 -20.53
CA LYS A 665 11.30 -43.03 -21.77
C LYS A 665 11.06 -41.69 -22.48
N ARG A 666 10.72 -40.62 -21.75
CA ARG A 666 10.52 -39.27 -22.31
C ARG A 666 11.81 -38.70 -22.92
N ILE A 667 12.92 -38.77 -22.20
CA ILE A 667 14.23 -38.28 -22.70
C ILE A 667 14.64 -39.04 -23.96
N LEU A 668 14.41 -40.35 -23.98
CA LEU A 668 14.78 -41.23 -25.10
C LEU A 668 13.91 -41.07 -26.33
N ASN A 669 12.73 -40.44 -26.23
CA ASN A 669 11.92 -40.07 -27.39
C ASN A 669 12.59 -38.99 -28.25
N ASN A 670 13.54 -38.22 -27.69
CA ASN A 670 14.33 -37.24 -28.44
C ASN A 670 15.68 -37.88 -28.88
N PRO A 671 15.90 -38.10 -30.20
CA PRO A 671 17.12 -38.74 -30.71
C PRO A 671 18.41 -37.96 -30.39
N GLN A 672 18.36 -36.64 -30.34
CA GLN A 672 19.51 -35.80 -30.03
C GLN A 672 19.85 -35.84 -28.54
N ALA A 673 18.84 -35.75 -27.67
CA ALA A 673 19.02 -35.88 -26.22
C ALA A 673 19.66 -37.23 -25.86
N LYS A 674 19.23 -38.29 -26.55
CA LYS A 674 19.80 -39.64 -26.45
C LYS A 674 21.31 -39.70 -26.76
N ALA A 675 21.73 -39.10 -27.88
CA ALA A 675 23.15 -39.08 -28.26
C ALA A 675 24.00 -38.25 -27.29
N ILE A 676 23.46 -37.11 -26.82
CA ILE A 676 24.15 -36.21 -25.89
C ILE A 676 24.30 -36.87 -24.51
N LEU A 677 23.27 -37.54 -24.00
CA LEU A 677 23.31 -38.23 -22.71
C LEU A 677 24.44 -39.28 -22.66
N LEU A 678 24.64 -40.04 -23.74
CA LEU A 678 25.74 -41.00 -23.83
C LEU A 678 27.11 -40.32 -23.84
N GLY A 679 27.24 -39.23 -24.60
CA GLY A 679 28.45 -38.41 -24.59
C GLY A 679 28.77 -37.88 -23.19
N GLU A 680 27.77 -37.37 -22.48
CA GLU A 680 27.90 -36.85 -21.12
C GLU A 680 28.31 -37.92 -20.10
N LEU A 681 27.70 -39.10 -20.15
CA LEU A 681 27.96 -40.16 -19.18
C LEU A 681 29.30 -40.88 -19.44
N PHE A 682 29.70 -41.04 -20.70
CA PHE A 682 30.82 -41.94 -21.07
C PHE A 682 32.01 -41.26 -21.75
N LYS A 683 31.84 -40.12 -22.44
CA LYS A 683 32.92 -39.44 -23.20
C LYS A 683 33.51 -38.23 -22.47
N LEU A 684 32.71 -37.50 -21.69
CA LEU A 684 33.16 -36.29 -21.02
C LEU A 684 33.69 -36.57 -19.61
N GLU A 685 34.91 -36.10 -19.34
CA GLU A 685 35.40 -35.90 -17.98
C GLU A 685 34.65 -34.69 -17.41
N ASN A 686 33.53 -34.96 -16.75
CA ASN A 686 32.82 -33.95 -15.96
C ASN A 686 33.69 -33.50 -14.77
N PRO A 687 33.47 -32.29 -14.22
CA PRO A 687 34.23 -31.81 -13.08
C PRO A 687 34.27 -32.87 -11.97
N THR A 688 35.45 -33.02 -11.35
CA THR A 688 35.59 -33.75 -10.10
C THR A 688 34.49 -33.30 -9.16
N CYS A 689 33.76 -34.25 -8.56
CA CYS A 689 32.86 -33.95 -7.43
C CYS A 689 33.60 -32.96 -6.53
N ILE A 690 32.99 -31.81 -6.22
CA ILE A 690 33.60 -30.76 -5.40
C ILE A 690 34.40 -31.43 -4.27
N HIS A 691 35.71 -31.18 -4.30
CA HIS A 691 36.70 -31.71 -3.37
C HIS A 691 36.17 -31.72 -1.92
N PRO A 692 36.21 -32.84 -1.13
CA PRO A 692 37.16 -33.95 -1.17
C PRO A 692 36.53 -35.34 -0.86
N LEU A 693 35.60 -35.82 -1.69
CA LEU A 693 34.92 -37.10 -1.47
C LEU A 693 35.23 -38.10 -2.58
N ASN A 694 36.18 -39.00 -2.30
CA ASN A 694 36.61 -40.13 -3.14
C ASN A 694 37.44 -39.86 -4.41
N LYS A 695 37.71 -38.61 -4.81
CA LYS A 695 38.41 -38.27 -6.09
C LYS A 695 37.74 -38.83 -7.35
N GLU A 696 36.59 -39.48 -7.22
CA GLU A 696 35.89 -40.11 -8.32
C GLU A 696 34.90 -39.09 -8.96
N PRO A 697 34.86 -39.01 -10.30
CA PRO A 697 33.88 -38.18 -10.98
C PRO A 697 32.44 -38.63 -10.68
N ILE A 698 31.49 -37.69 -10.65
CA ILE A 698 30.06 -37.98 -10.46
C ILE A 698 29.52 -39.01 -11.45
N ASN A 699 30.02 -38.98 -12.70
CA ASN A 699 29.70 -39.95 -13.74
C ASN A 699 30.03 -41.39 -13.32
N THR A 700 31.08 -41.61 -12.52
CA THR A 700 31.42 -42.94 -11.99
C THR A 700 30.32 -43.46 -11.08
N PHE A 701 29.81 -42.63 -10.16
CA PHE A 701 28.70 -43.02 -9.29
C PHE A 701 27.40 -43.26 -10.07
N VAL A 702 27.13 -42.42 -11.08
CA VAL A 702 25.97 -42.58 -11.97
C VAL A 702 26.04 -43.89 -12.75
N LEU A 703 27.19 -44.20 -13.35
CA LEU A 703 27.41 -45.45 -14.07
C LEU A 703 27.30 -46.67 -13.15
N ARG A 704 27.83 -46.58 -11.93
CA ARG A 704 27.66 -47.62 -10.90
C ARG A 704 26.18 -47.83 -10.56
N ALA A 705 25.43 -46.76 -10.32
CA ALA A 705 24.01 -46.82 -9.99
C ALA A 705 23.12 -47.31 -11.16
N LEU A 706 23.52 -47.07 -12.41
CA LEU A 706 22.80 -47.54 -13.60
C LEU A 706 23.06 -49.01 -13.92
N PHE A 707 24.32 -49.44 -13.83
CA PHE A 707 24.77 -50.68 -14.45
C PHE A 707 25.26 -51.72 -13.47
N PHE A 708 25.45 -51.44 -12.19
CA PHE A 708 26.03 -52.43 -11.26
C PHE A 708 25.01 -52.78 -10.17
N ASP A 709 24.72 -54.08 -10.02
CA ASP A 709 23.87 -54.58 -8.95
C ASP A 709 24.68 -54.56 -7.63
N ARG A 710 24.11 -54.05 -6.53
CA ARG A 710 24.72 -54.21 -5.20
C ARG A 710 24.79 -55.70 -4.90
N THR A 711 25.98 -56.24 -4.70
CA THR A 711 26.18 -57.60 -4.19
C THR A 711 25.70 -57.68 -2.75
N THR A 712 24.39 -57.80 -2.55
CA THR A 712 23.87 -58.31 -1.28
C THR A 712 24.30 -59.77 -1.19
N SER A 713 25.20 -60.04 -0.26
CA SER A 713 25.53 -61.36 0.23
C SER A 713 24.28 -62.05 0.78
N SER A 714 23.50 -62.68 -0.09
CA SER A 714 22.82 -63.94 0.19
C SER A 714 22.36 -64.55 -1.13
N ALA A 715 22.79 -65.77 -1.37
CA ALA A 715 22.26 -66.59 -2.45
C ALA A 715 20.75 -66.75 -2.27
N SER A 716 19.95 -66.22 -3.21
CA SER A 716 18.54 -66.56 -3.33
C SER A 716 18.28 -67.08 -4.74
N PHE A 717 17.91 -68.35 -4.79
CA PHE A 717 17.92 -69.26 -5.93
C PHE A 717 16.63 -69.17 -6.78
N PHE A 718 15.96 -68.02 -6.85
CA PHE A 718 14.72 -67.86 -7.61
C PHE A 718 14.68 -66.58 -8.46
N LYS A 719 14.81 -66.79 -9.78
CA LYS A 719 14.40 -65.97 -10.94
C LYS A 719 14.95 -64.54 -11.07
N PRO A 720 15.40 -64.14 -12.28
CA PRO A 720 15.67 -62.73 -12.56
C PRO A 720 14.35 -61.97 -12.55
N GLN A 721 14.17 -61.02 -11.65
CA GLN A 721 13.14 -60.01 -11.83
C GLN A 721 13.53 -59.22 -13.08
N LYS A 722 12.73 -59.37 -14.15
CA LYS A 722 12.72 -58.44 -15.28
C LYS A 722 12.53 -57.05 -14.71
N ASN A 723 13.60 -56.28 -14.66
CA ASN A 723 13.53 -54.88 -14.28
C ASN A 723 13.31 -54.10 -15.58
N GLU A 724 12.12 -53.53 -15.76
CA GLU A 724 11.73 -52.78 -16.95
C GLU A 724 12.70 -51.62 -17.27
N LEU A 725 13.36 -51.07 -16.24
CA LEU A 725 14.46 -50.12 -16.42
C LEU A 725 15.66 -50.73 -17.15
N LYS A 726 16.02 -52.00 -16.84
CA LYS A 726 17.11 -52.73 -17.52
C LYS A 726 16.76 -52.97 -18.99
N GLU A 727 15.53 -53.37 -19.29
CA GLU A 727 15.07 -53.53 -20.69
C GLU A 727 15.10 -52.19 -21.45
N THR A 728 14.68 -51.08 -20.81
CA THR A 728 14.71 -49.73 -21.40
C THR A 728 16.14 -49.25 -21.67
N ILE A 729 17.09 -49.51 -20.74
CA ILE A 729 18.51 -49.18 -20.91
C ILE A 729 19.15 -50.03 -22.03
N LEU A 730 18.79 -51.32 -22.14
CA LEU A 730 19.30 -52.15 -23.24
C LEU A 730 18.78 -51.67 -24.60
N GLN A 731 17.49 -51.34 -24.70
CA GLN A 731 16.91 -50.73 -25.92
C GLN A 731 17.57 -49.39 -26.27
N PHE A 732 17.95 -48.60 -25.27
CA PHE A 732 18.71 -47.38 -25.46
C PHE A 732 20.07 -47.64 -26.10
N LEU A 733 20.81 -48.63 -25.60
CA LEU A 733 22.13 -49.01 -26.13
C LEU A 733 22.06 -49.68 -27.52
N ASP A 734 20.96 -50.39 -27.83
CA ASP A 734 20.76 -51.16 -29.06
C ASP A 734 20.73 -50.34 -30.37
N THR A 735 20.72 -49.03 -30.25
CA THR A 735 20.56 -48.07 -31.36
C THR A 735 21.82 -47.26 -31.62
N GLN A 736 22.93 -47.59 -30.96
CA GLN A 736 24.18 -46.87 -31.01
C GLN A 736 25.15 -47.51 -32.01
N ASP A 737 26.07 -46.70 -32.52
CA ASP A 737 27.14 -47.18 -33.39
C ASP A 737 28.21 -47.98 -32.63
N GLU A 738 29.02 -48.72 -33.39
CA GLU A 738 30.07 -49.59 -32.86
C GLU A 738 31.11 -48.84 -32.01
N ASP A 739 31.42 -47.58 -32.37
CA ASP A 739 32.39 -46.74 -31.66
C ASP A 739 31.90 -46.35 -30.26
N MET A 740 30.63 -45.94 -30.15
CA MET A 740 30.01 -45.63 -28.87
C MET A 740 29.88 -46.87 -28.00
N LEU A 741 29.48 -48.02 -28.58
CA LEU A 741 29.39 -49.29 -27.85
C LEU A 741 30.75 -49.76 -27.32
N LYS A 742 31.84 -49.61 -28.08
CA LYS A 742 33.21 -49.86 -27.62
C LYS A 742 33.62 -48.90 -26.50
N THR A 743 33.28 -47.62 -26.61
CA THR A 743 33.54 -46.61 -25.57
C THR A 743 32.87 -47.02 -24.25
N ILE A 744 31.59 -47.40 -24.31
CA ILE A 744 30.81 -47.85 -23.16
C ILE A 744 31.43 -49.12 -22.56
N GLN A 745 31.76 -50.12 -23.39
CA GLN A 745 32.38 -51.37 -22.93
C GLN A 745 33.71 -51.11 -22.22
N ASN A 746 34.60 -50.31 -22.82
CA ASN A 746 35.90 -49.97 -22.23
C ASN A 746 35.75 -49.24 -20.90
N ARG A 747 34.81 -48.28 -20.82
CA ARG A 747 34.59 -47.51 -19.59
C ARG A 747 34.00 -48.37 -18.46
N LEU A 748 33.05 -49.25 -18.77
CA LEU A 748 32.48 -50.19 -17.79
C LEU A 748 33.52 -51.21 -17.29
N GLN A 749 34.38 -51.70 -18.18
CA GLN A 749 35.49 -52.58 -17.81
C GLN A 749 36.51 -51.88 -16.92
N ALA A 750 36.89 -50.64 -17.25
CA ALA A 750 37.77 -49.83 -16.42
C ALA A 750 37.19 -49.62 -15.01
N LEU A 751 35.90 -49.27 -14.91
CA LEU A 751 35.22 -49.10 -13.63
C LEU A 751 35.13 -50.40 -12.80
N SER A 752 35.00 -51.55 -13.47
CA SER A 752 35.01 -52.85 -12.80
C SER A 752 36.41 -53.25 -12.29
N ALA A 753 37.48 -52.76 -12.93
CA ALA A 753 38.87 -53.03 -12.53
C ALA A 753 39.35 -52.20 -11.31
N GLU A 754 38.73 -51.05 -11.03
CA GLU A 754 39.14 -50.07 -10.01
C GLU A 754 38.80 -50.43 -8.53
N LYS A 755 38.96 -51.70 -8.11
CA LYS A 755 38.82 -52.15 -6.69
C LYS A 755 37.43 -51.95 -6.04
N THR A 756 36.38 -52.52 -6.63
CA THR A 756 35.13 -52.81 -5.89
C THR A 756 34.68 -54.24 -6.18
N ASN A 757 33.91 -54.88 -5.29
CA ASN A 757 33.26 -56.19 -5.49
C ASN A 757 32.14 -56.13 -6.57
N MET A 758 32.38 -55.39 -7.65
CA MET A 758 31.42 -55.04 -8.69
C MET A 758 31.94 -55.53 -10.04
N CYS A 759 31.30 -56.58 -10.57
CA CYS A 759 31.50 -57.03 -11.94
C CYS A 759 30.49 -56.36 -12.87
N VAL A 760 30.88 -56.02 -14.10
CA VAL A 760 29.93 -55.64 -15.15
C VAL A 760 28.89 -56.78 -15.25
N PRO A 761 27.58 -56.52 -15.13
CA PRO A 761 26.63 -57.61 -15.09
C PRO A 761 26.66 -58.45 -16.37
N ASN A 762 26.52 -59.77 -16.19
CA ASN A 762 26.57 -60.74 -17.28
C ASN A 762 25.59 -60.40 -18.41
N TYR A 763 24.41 -59.84 -18.11
CA TYR A 763 23.44 -59.45 -19.14
C TYR A 763 23.95 -58.33 -20.04
N LEU A 764 24.61 -57.33 -19.47
CA LEU A 764 25.12 -56.17 -20.19
C LEU A 764 26.39 -56.52 -20.96
N SER A 765 27.29 -57.31 -20.35
CA SER A 765 28.47 -57.84 -21.05
C SER A 765 28.08 -58.70 -22.23
N LYS A 766 27.08 -59.59 -22.06
CA LYS A 766 26.58 -60.45 -23.14
C LYS A 766 26.00 -59.61 -24.27
N PHE A 767 25.15 -58.63 -23.95
CA PHE A 767 24.56 -57.73 -24.93
C PHE A 767 25.61 -56.94 -25.74
N LEU A 768 26.58 -56.31 -25.07
CA LEU A 768 27.64 -55.54 -25.74
C LEU A 768 28.51 -56.44 -26.62
N SER A 769 28.89 -57.63 -26.15
CA SER A 769 29.65 -58.60 -26.94
C SER A 769 28.88 -59.12 -28.14
N GLU A 770 27.58 -59.43 -28.00
CA GLU A 770 26.75 -59.92 -29.10
C GLU A 770 26.59 -58.85 -30.20
N ARG A 771 26.33 -57.59 -29.83
CA ARG A 771 26.21 -56.50 -30.80
C ARG A 771 27.52 -56.19 -31.52
N LEU A 772 28.62 -56.04 -30.80
CA LEU A 772 29.95 -55.76 -31.39
C LEU A 772 30.44 -56.90 -32.29
N ASN A 773 30.08 -58.15 -32.01
CA ASN A 773 30.45 -59.29 -32.85
C ASN A 773 29.51 -59.48 -34.06
N SER A 774 28.24 -59.05 -33.98
CA SER A 774 27.25 -59.23 -35.06
C SER A 774 27.50 -58.32 -36.29
N GLU A 775 28.08 -57.13 -36.11
CA GLU A 775 28.37 -56.23 -37.23
C GLU A 775 29.68 -56.56 -37.96
N MET A 776 30.64 -57.22 -37.30
CA MET A 776 31.84 -57.76 -37.97
C MET A 776 31.51 -58.83 -39.04
N THR A 777 30.35 -59.49 -38.94
CA THR A 777 29.92 -60.49 -39.92
C THR A 777 29.28 -59.92 -41.19
N ASN A 778 28.93 -58.63 -41.24
CA ASN A 778 28.22 -58.03 -42.40
C ASN A 778 29.10 -57.24 -43.39
N ASN A 779 30.37 -56.95 -43.09
CA ASN A 779 31.28 -56.23 -44.01
C ASN A 779 32.12 -57.16 -44.92
N GLY A 780 31.73 -58.43 -45.07
CA GLY A 780 32.54 -59.47 -45.72
C GLY A 780 31.97 -60.12 -46.99
N ALA A 781 31.00 -59.52 -47.70
CA ALA A 781 30.44 -60.11 -48.92
C ALA A 781 30.52 -59.15 -50.12
N VAL A 782 31.66 -59.21 -50.85
CA VAL A 782 31.74 -58.78 -52.25
C VAL A 782 31.16 -59.91 -53.11
N PRO A 783 30.12 -59.70 -53.94
CA PRO A 783 29.70 -60.72 -54.88
C PRO A 783 30.50 -60.60 -56.18
N HIS A 784 31.35 -61.59 -56.44
CA HIS A 784 31.80 -61.90 -57.79
C HIS A 784 30.70 -62.65 -58.55
N LYS A 785 29.90 -61.92 -59.33
CA LYS A 785 29.60 -62.13 -60.76
C LYS A 785 28.40 -61.30 -61.18
#